data_AF-A0AAW1ARQ7-F1
#
_entry.id   AF-A0AAW1ARQ7-F1
#
_cell.length_a   1.000
_cell.length_b   1.000
_cell.length_c   1.000
_cell.angle_alpha   90.00
_cell.angle_beta   90.00
_cell.angle_gamma   90.00
#
_symmetry.space_group_name_H-M   'P 1'
#
loop_
_entity.id
_entity.type
_entity.pdbx_description
1 polymer ?
#
loop_
_entity_poly.entity_id
_entity_poly.type
_entity_poly.pdbx_seq_one_letter_code
_entity_poly.pdbx_strand_id
1 'polypeptide(L)'
;MRRKRRRRRRRKKKKKKKKRRRRRRRRRRRSERRRIQLCASAGAGPAQGGIRPKQSTQRGDKKQRPGSPLPLCSKADSEKEPGVFKLQRRAWAERNLWKFFERVNWWITMALGRFSPLISLIVVLLAGPVSMVEHAEFLNAGKQPGLQIWRIEKFDLVPVPRNLYGDFFMGDAYVILNTIRQRNGNLQYDLHFWLGNECSQDESGSAAIFTVQLDDYLGGRAIQHREVQGHESSTFLGYFKSGLKYKAGGVASGFRHVVPNEVTVQRLLQVKGRRTARATEVPVSWDSFNRGDCFILDLGSNIHQWCGSDANRFEKLKATQVAKGIRDNERSGRARVIVEDDGAERDEMIQVLGPKPTLPAATADDTQADATNRRLAKLYKVSNGAGNMAVSLVADENPFSQGALVSDDCFILDHGTDGKIFVWKGRNANAEERKAALKTASEFISKMSYPRHTQVQVLPEGGETPLFKQFFKNWRDRDQTEGLGVAYVSGHVAKIEQIPFDVATLHTSPTMAAQHGMEDDGTGEKQIWRIEGSAKVPVNPATYGQFYGGDSYIILYNYRHGSKQGKIIYTWQGADSTQDEITTSAFLTVQLDEQLGGTAVQKRVVQGKEPPHLMSIFDGKPLIIFQGGTSREGGQTSPAPTRLFQVRSSTSGATRAIEISPAAKELNSNDVFVLKTPTTAYVWVGQGASNTEKSGAQELLNVLGAQATQVAEGREPENFWEALGGRAAYRTSPRLKDKKMDAHPPRLFACSNKSGRFTIEEVPGELTQDDLATDDVMLLDTWDQVFVWVGKDAHEEEKTESQTSARRYIETDPANRDRRTPITLIRQGFEPPTFTGWFLGWEDDYWNVDPLERALAELAV
;
A
#
# COMPACT_ATOMS: atom_id res chain seq x y z
N MET A 1 -20.10 3.01 55.77
CA MET A 1 -20.63 3.76 54.59
C MET A 1 -20.24 5.25 54.48
N ARG A 2 -20.13 6.05 55.56
CA ARG A 2 -19.85 7.50 55.50
C ARG A 2 -18.52 7.91 54.81
N ARG A 3 -17.43 7.12 54.95
CA ARG A 3 -16.13 7.37 54.27
C ARG A 3 -16.20 7.20 52.74
N LYS A 4 -16.93 6.21 52.21
CA LYS A 4 -17.16 6.02 50.76
C LYS A 4 -17.94 7.19 50.15
N ARG A 5 -18.97 7.71 50.84
CA ARG A 5 -19.73 8.90 50.40
C ARG A 5 -18.87 10.18 50.37
N ARG A 6 -17.97 10.40 51.34
CA ARG A 6 -17.01 11.52 51.33
C ARG A 6 -16.00 11.43 50.16
N ARG A 7 -15.47 10.24 49.86
CA ARG A 7 -14.57 10.02 48.70
C ARG A 7 -15.28 10.29 47.36
N ARG A 8 -16.53 9.83 47.19
CA ARG A 8 -17.34 10.13 45.99
C ARG A 8 -17.62 11.63 45.82
N ARG A 9 -17.93 12.37 46.90
CA ARG A 9 -18.11 13.84 46.86
C ARG A 9 -16.83 14.58 46.49
N ARG A 10 -15.67 14.16 47.02
CA ARG A 10 -14.35 14.73 46.64
C ARG A 10 -14.00 14.47 45.16
N ARG A 11 -14.28 13.26 44.64
CA ARG A 11 -14.10 12.93 43.21
C ARG A 11 -15.02 13.77 42.31
N LYS A 12 -16.30 13.97 42.68
CA LYS A 12 -17.23 14.85 41.95
C LYS A 12 -16.77 16.31 41.94
N LYS A 13 -16.26 16.85 43.07
CA LYS A 13 -15.67 18.20 43.13
C LYS A 13 -14.42 18.34 42.23
N LYS A 14 -13.51 17.35 42.23
CA LYS A 14 -12.35 17.33 41.31
C LYS A 14 -12.77 17.30 39.84
N LYS A 15 -13.75 16.47 39.45
CA LYS A 15 -14.31 16.43 38.08
C LYS A 15 -14.93 17.78 37.68
N LYS A 16 -15.72 18.44 38.55
CA LYS A 16 -16.27 19.80 38.28
C LYS A 16 -15.15 20.85 38.09
N LYS A 17 -14.08 20.82 38.90
CA LYS A 17 -12.94 21.75 38.78
C LYS A 17 -12.16 21.53 37.46
N LYS A 18 -11.96 20.28 37.04
CA LYS A 18 -11.33 19.93 35.75
C LYS A 18 -12.19 20.38 34.54
N LYS A 19 -13.52 20.21 34.61
CA LYS A 19 -14.47 20.68 33.57
C LYS A 19 -14.49 22.21 33.46
N ARG A 20 -14.43 22.96 34.58
CA ARG A 20 -14.29 24.42 34.59
C ARG A 20 -12.97 24.91 33.99
N ARG A 21 -11.83 24.26 34.31
CA ARG A 21 -10.52 24.57 33.69
C ARG A 21 -10.51 24.33 32.18
N ARG A 22 -11.09 23.22 31.70
CA ARG A 22 -11.25 22.94 30.26
C ARG A 22 -12.11 23.97 29.54
N ARG A 23 -13.23 24.41 30.14
CA ARG A 23 -14.07 25.50 29.59
C ARG A 23 -13.32 26.84 29.51
N ARG A 24 -12.52 27.20 30.52
CA ARG A 24 -11.67 28.42 30.48
C ARG A 24 -10.61 28.35 29.38
N ARG A 25 -9.93 27.21 29.20
CA ARG A 25 -8.96 27.02 28.10
C ARG A 25 -9.62 27.11 26.71
N ARG A 26 -10.82 26.52 26.52
CA ARG A 26 -11.59 26.65 25.27
C ARG A 26 -12.00 28.09 24.97
N ARG A 27 -12.40 28.87 25.99
CA ARG A 27 -12.71 30.30 25.84
C ARG A 27 -11.48 31.13 25.43
N ARG A 28 -10.31 30.88 26.05
CA ARG A 28 -9.04 31.53 25.63
C ARG A 28 -8.68 31.21 24.18
N ARG A 29 -8.74 29.93 23.77
CA ARG A 29 -8.47 29.54 22.36
C ARG A 29 -9.46 30.14 21.35
N ARG A 30 -10.74 30.32 21.72
CA ARG A 30 -11.72 31.03 20.86
C ARG A 30 -11.44 32.53 20.76
N SER A 31 -11.01 33.15 21.85
CA SER A 31 -10.59 34.57 21.88
C SER A 31 -9.37 34.81 20.99
N GLU A 32 -8.41 33.88 21.02
CA GLU A 32 -7.16 33.95 20.26
C GLU A 32 -7.39 33.69 18.77
N ARG A 33 -8.25 32.73 18.42
CA ARG A 33 -8.70 32.53 17.03
C ARG A 33 -9.43 33.74 16.45
N ARG A 34 -10.30 34.41 17.24
CA ARG A 34 -10.96 35.65 16.79
C ARG A 34 -9.97 36.79 16.56
N ARG A 35 -8.90 36.88 17.36
CA ARG A 35 -7.83 37.88 17.19
C ARG A 35 -7.04 37.65 15.90
N ILE A 36 -6.71 36.40 15.60
CA ILE A 36 -6.00 36.02 14.36
C ILE A 36 -6.88 36.28 13.13
N GLN A 37 -8.19 36.03 13.22
CA GLN A 37 -9.12 36.21 12.12
C GLN A 37 -9.41 37.69 11.80
N LEU A 38 -9.30 38.59 12.79
CA LEU A 38 -9.40 40.05 12.61
C LEU A 38 -8.12 40.67 12.02
N CYS A 39 -6.95 40.06 12.23
CA CYS A 39 -5.70 40.49 11.59
C CYS A 39 -5.59 40.03 10.12
N ALA A 40 -6.32 38.99 9.72
CA ALA A 40 -6.30 38.47 8.35
C ALA A 40 -7.28 39.18 7.40
N SER A 41 -8.23 39.97 7.92
CA SER A 41 -9.28 40.65 7.13
C SER A 41 -8.99 42.13 6.82
N ALA A 42 -7.81 42.64 7.18
CA ALA A 42 -7.39 44.02 6.90
C ALA A 42 -6.09 44.00 6.08
N GLY A 43 -6.21 43.70 4.78
CA GLY A 43 -5.06 43.64 3.88
C GLY A 43 -5.41 43.23 2.46
N ALA A 44 -6.32 43.96 1.81
CA ALA A 44 -6.50 43.90 0.36
C ALA A 44 -7.22 45.17 -0.14
N GLY A 45 -6.53 46.00 -0.93
CA GLY A 45 -7.10 47.11 -1.69
C GLY A 45 -6.01 47.94 -2.39
N PRO A 46 -6.12 48.30 -3.69
CA PRO A 46 -4.95 48.44 -4.56
C PRO A 46 -4.66 49.87 -5.07
N ALA A 47 -3.45 50.01 -5.61
CA ALA A 47 -3.04 50.82 -6.78
C ALA A 47 -2.67 52.32 -6.65
N GLN A 48 -1.54 52.62 -7.33
CA GLN A 48 -1.07 53.85 -7.98
C GLN A 48 -0.37 54.98 -7.19
N GLY A 49 0.83 55.31 -7.69
CA GLY A 49 1.14 56.69 -8.09
C GLY A 49 2.06 57.52 -7.18
N GLY A 50 3.36 57.51 -7.49
CA GLY A 50 4.15 58.74 -7.70
C GLY A 50 4.55 59.66 -6.52
N ILE A 51 5.81 60.08 -6.59
CA ILE A 51 6.37 61.38 -6.15
C ILE A 51 7.05 61.44 -4.76
N ARG A 52 8.39 61.58 -4.82
CA ARG A 52 9.38 62.08 -3.83
C ARG A 52 9.12 63.56 -3.42
N PRO A 53 9.94 64.22 -2.58
CA PRO A 53 10.67 63.86 -1.35
C PRO A 53 10.55 64.96 -0.24
N LYS A 54 11.16 64.73 0.95
CA LYS A 54 11.91 65.69 1.82
C LYS A 54 11.96 65.10 3.26
N GLN A 55 13.12 64.68 3.78
CA GLN A 55 14.15 65.45 4.51
C GLN A 55 13.64 66.33 5.65
N SER A 56 13.93 65.92 6.89
CA SER A 56 14.56 66.70 7.98
C SER A 56 14.51 65.86 9.29
N THR A 57 15.63 65.37 9.84
CA THR A 57 16.42 65.99 10.94
C THR A 57 15.55 66.43 12.13
N GLN A 58 15.82 66.15 13.41
CA GLN A 58 17.09 65.98 14.12
C GLN A 58 16.80 65.65 15.62
N ARG A 59 17.80 65.02 16.30
CA ARG A 59 18.24 65.20 17.71
C ARG A 59 17.25 64.84 18.83
N GLY A 60 17.61 64.23 19.95
CA GLY A 60 18.86 63.97 20.70
C GLY A 60 18.39 63.63 22.14
N ASP A 61 19.15 63.20 23.14
CA ASP A 61 20.56 62.91 23.35
C ASP A 61 20.70 62.33 24.79
N LYS A 62 21.89 61.80 25.14
CA LYS A 62 22.45 61.49 26.50
C LYS A 62 21.95 60.23 27.26
N LYS A 63 22.77 59.19 27.46
CA LYS A 63 23.98 58.98 28.31
C LYS A 63 23.71 58.93 29.82
N GLN A 64 23.93 57.77 30.45
CA GLN A 64 25.03 57.54 31.43
C GLN A 64 25.14 56.06 31.89
N ARG A 65 26.40 55.63 32.04
CA ARG A 65 26.99 54.37 32.58
C ARG A 65 27.41 54.64 34.06
N PRO A 66 27.86 53.68 34.92
CA PRO A 66 29.07 52.88 34.70
C PRO A 66 29.19 51.51 35.43
N GLY A 67 30.29 50.79 35.19
CA GLY A 67 30.78 49.68 36.03
C GLY A 67 31.61 48.60 35.31
N SER A 68 32.89 48.85 35.06
CA SER A 68 33.96 47.89 34.67
C SER A 68 34.65 47.35 35.96
N PRO A 69 35.64 46.39 35.97
CA PRO A 69 36.82 46.30 35.06
C PRO A 69 37.36 44.88 34.65
N LEU A 70 37.84 44.80 33.39
CA LEU A 70 39.17 44.40 32.83
C LEU A 70 40.29 43.80 33.75
N PRO A 71 41.50 43.38 33.22
CA PRO A 71 42.01 43.18 31.83
C PRO A 71 42.87 41.86 31.67
N LEU A 72 43.45 41.46 30.52
CA LEU A 72 44.70 41.93 29.84
C LEU A 72 44.87 41.13 28.51
N CYS A 73 44.98 41.78 27.33
CA CYS A 73 46.21 42.18 26.56
C CYS A 73 47.02 41.02 25.94
N SER A 74 47.59 41.07 24.72
CA SER A 74 47.67 42.08 23.63
C SER A 74 48.53 41.52 22.46
N LYS A 75 48.25 41.98 21.21
CA LYS A 75 49.17 42.35 20.07
C LYS A 75 50.29 41.37 19.61
N ALA A 76 50.87 41.39 18.41
CA ALA A 76 50.66 41.91 17.04
C ALA A 76 51.83 41.36 16.17
N ASP A 77 51.66 41.37 14.84
CA ASP A 77 52.66 41.50 13.75
C ASP A 77 53.72 40.43 13.37
N SER A 78 53.63 40.05 12.08
CA SER A 78 54.64 39.92 11.00
C SER A 78 55.94 39.08 11.08
N GLU A 79 56.16 38.36 9.96
CA GLU A 79 57.42 38.15 9.20
C GLU A 79 58.31 36.90 9.41
N LYS A 80 58.57 36.26 8.25
CA LYS A 80 59.74 35.47 7.77
C LYS A 80 59.80 33.93 7.94
N GLU A 81 59.82 33.30 6.76
CA GLU A 81 60.39 32.00 6.33
C GLU A 81 61.81 31.69 6.88
N PRO A 82 62.38 30.45 6.82
CA PRO A 82 62.26 29.46 5.72
C PRO A 82 62.24 27.95 6.11
N GLY A 83 61.95 27.05 5.15
CA GLY A 83 62.16 25.61 5.33
C GLY A 83 61.57 24.70 4.24
N VAL A 84 62.38 24.37 3.25
CA VAL A 84 62.08 23.59 2.04
C VAL A 84 62.13 22.07 2.31
N PHE A 85 61.13 21.28 1.90
CA PHE A 85 61.23 20.20 0.87
C PHE A 85 60.06 19.19 0.86
N LYS A 86 59.61 18.90 -0.38
CA LYS A 86 58.83 17.76 -0.89
C LYS A 86 57.29 17.79 -0.79
N LEU A 87 56.67 18.42 -1.80
CA LEU A 87 55.49 17.87 -2.49
C LEU A 87 55.27 18.60 -3.83
N GLN A 88 55.88 18.10 -4.91
CA GLN A 88 55.62 18.58 -6.26
C GLN A 88 55.78 17.40 -7.24
N ARG A 89 54.66 16.70 -7.51
CA ARG A 89 54.40 15.91 -8.72
C ARG A 89 52.93 15.49 -8.71
N ARG A 90 52.16 16.06 -9.65
CA ARG A 90 50.83 15.65 -10.20
C ARG A 90 49.82 16.81 -10.31
N ALA A 91 50.22 17.91 -10.95
CA ALA A 91 49.29 18.95 -11.42
C ALA A 91 49.80 19.64 -12.70
N TRP A 92 50.28 18.86 -13.68
CA TRP A 92 50.76 19.39 -14.97
C TRP A 92 50.30 18.56 -16.20
N ALA A 93 49.35 17.63 -16.06
CA ALA A 93 48.93 16.75 -17.16
C ALA A 93 47.55 17.05 -17.78
N GLU A 94 46.77 18.02 -17.28
CA GLU A 94 45.37 18.20 -17.74
C GLU A 94 45.10 19.49 -18.53
N ARG A 95 46.08 20.40 -18.71
CA ARG A 95 45.86 21.64 -19.49
C ARG A 95 46.32 21.61 -20.95
N ASN A 96 46.94 20.53 -21.44
CA ASN A 96 47.52 20.46 -22.79
C ASN A 96 46.75 19.58 -23.81
N LEU A 97 45.71 18.85 -23.41
CA LEU A 97 44.90 18.05 -24.35
C LEU A 97 43.82 18.87 -25.08
N TRP A 98 43.36 19.97 -24.48
CA TRP A 98 42.31 20.80 -25.07
C TRP A 98 42.80 21.70 -26.22
N LYS A 99 44.07 22.16 -26.17
CA LYS A 99 44.70 22.94 -27.26
C LYS A 99 45.17 22.09 -28.45
N PHE A 100 45.22 20.77 -28.30
CA PHE A 100 45.55 19.85 -29.39
C PHE A 100 44.31 19.55 -30.24
N PHE A 101 43.12 19.42 -29.63
CA PHE A 101 41.87 19.14 -30.34
C PHE A 101 41.35 20.32 -31.18
N GLU A 102 41.53 21.57 -30.73
CA GLU A 102 41.13 22.75 -31.52
C GLU A 102 41.99 22.97 -32.78
N ARG A 103 43.26 22.52 -32.78
CA ARG A 103 44.17 22.67 -33.92
C ARG A 103 43.98 21.62 -35.02
N VAL A 104 43.47 20.43 -34.68
CA VAL A 104 43.20 19.36 -35.67
C VAL A 104 41.91 19.64 -36.44
N ASN A 105 40.90 20.25 -35.80
CA ASN A 105 39.63 20.55 -36.45
C ASN A 105 39.74 21.68 -37.50
N TRP A 106 40.67 22.62 -37.32
CA TRP A 106 40.92 23.74 -38.25
C TRP A 106 41.66 23.32 -39.53
N TRP A 107 42.47 22.25 -39.48
CA TRP A 107 43.17 21.72 -40.66
C TRP A 107 42.27 20.87 -41.57
N ILE A 108 41.27 20.20 -41.01
CA ILE A 108 40.36 19.33 -41.79
C ILE A 108 39.33 20.17 -42.58
N THR A 109 38.98 21.37 -42.10
CA THR A 109 38.03 22.26 -42.79
C THR A 109 38.62 23.00 -43.99
N MET A 110 39.95 23.08 -44.11
CA MET A 110 40.62 23.78 -45.22
C MET A 110 41.02 22.87 -46.39
N ALA A 111 40.99 21.54 -46.25
CA ALA A 111 41.59 20.64 -47.24
C ALA A 111 40.63 20.00 -48.25
N LEU A 112 39.31 20.19 -48.16
CA LEU A 112 38.34 19.55 -49.06
C LEU A 112 37.31 20.54 -49.60
N GLY A 113 37.80 21.51 -50.37
CA GLY A 113 36.99 22.30 -51.29
C GLY A 113 37.08 21.70 -52.70
N ARG A 114 35.92 21.30 -53.24
CA ARG A 114 35.62 20.84 -54.63
C ARG A 114 35.71 19.32 -54.86
N PHE A 115 34.56 18.64 -54.85
CA PHE A 115 33.99 17.87 -55.99
C PHE A 115 32.67 17.15 -55.59
N SER A 116 31.60 17.51 -56.32
CA SER A 116 30.39 16.76 -56.74
C SER A 116 29.42 16.02 -55.78
N PRO A 117 28.11 15.97 -56.14
CA PRO A 117 27.01 15.47 -55.30
C PRO A 117 26.76 13.96 -55.49
N LEU A 118 27.77 13.13 -55.22
CA LEU A 118 27.61 11.66 -55.20
C LEU A 118 27.90 11.00 -53.84
N ILE A 119 28.47 11.74 -52.88
CA ILE A 119 28.82 11.22 -51.54
C ILE A 119 27.62 11.26 -50.58
N SER A 120 26.67 12.18 -50.77
CA SER A 120 25.45 12.26 -49.93
C SER A 120 24.50 11.06 -50.10
N LEU A 121 24.58 10.31 -51.20
CA LEU A 121 23.74 9.10 -51.37
C LEU A 121 24.36 7.86 -50.69
N ILE A 122 25.69 7.81 -50.55
CA ILE A 122 26.39 6.67 -49.92
C ILE A 122 26.43 6.82 -48.39
N VAL A 123 26.50 8.05 -47.85
CA VAL A 123 26.44 8.28 -46.39
C VAL A 123 25.05 8.01 -45.81
N VAL A 124 23.98 8.21 -46.60
CA VAL A 124 22.60 7.89 -46.17
C VAL A 124 22.30 6.38 -46.24
N LEU A 125 23.00 5.63 -47.10
CA LEU A 125 22.83 4.16 -47.22
C LEU A 125 23.77 3.33 -46.33
N LEU A 126 24.75 3.95 -45.65
CA LEU A 126 25.65 3.28 -44.70
C LEU A 126 25.44 3.69 -43.24
N ALA A 127 24.48 4.57 -42.94
CA ALA A 127 23.95 4.77 -41.60
C ALA A 127 23.02 3.60 -41.23
N GLY A 128 23.62 2.42 -41.03
CA GLY A 128 22.97 1.34 -40.28
C GLY A 128 22.62 1.83 -38.85
N PRO A 129 21.69 1.14 -38.17
CA PRO A 129 21.27 1.53 -36.82
C PRO A 129 22.48 1.70 -35.90
N VAL A 130 22.49 2.80 -35.15
CA VAL A 130 23.47 3.07 -34.08
C VAL A 130 23.56 1.81 -33.21
N SER A 131 24.75 1.20 -33.16
CA SER A 131 24.94 -0.09 -32.49
C SER A 131 24.50 -0.01 -31.03
N MET A 132 23.52 -0.82 -30.65
CA MET A 132 23.26 -1.12 -29.25
C MET A 132 24.57 -1.65 -28.65
N VAL A 133 25.02 -1.05 -27.55
CA VAL A 133 26.07 -1.65 -26.72
C VAL A 133 25.39 -2.85 -26.04
N GLU A 134 25.37 -4.00 -26.72
CA GLU A 134 24.78 -5.22 -26.17
C GLU A 134 25.74 -5.81 -25.14
N HIS A 135 25.47 -5.51 -23.87
CA HIS A 135 26.08 -6.21 -22.76
C HIS A 135 25.72 -7.70 -22.85
N ALA A 136 26.67 -8.61 -22.67
CA ALA A 136 26.43 -10.05 -22.86
C ALA A 136 25.26 -10.58 -21.99
N GLU A 137 25.15 -10.09 -20.76
CA GLU A 137 24.05 -10.42 -19.85
C GLU A 137 22.65 -9.97 -20.33
N PHE A 138 22.55 -8.93 -21.17
CA PHE A 138 21.25 -8.47 -21.69
C PHE A 138 20.62 -9.52 -22.60
N LEU A 139 21.44 -10.29 -23.31
CA LEU A 139 20.97 -11.40 -24.14
C LEU A 139 20.22 -12.45 -23.33
N ASN A 140 20.49 -12.59 -22.03
CA ASN A 140 19.85 -13.58 -21.16
C ASN A 140 18.78 -12.97 -20.24
N ALA A 141 18.67 -11.65 -20.18
CA ALA A 141 17.74 -10.95 -19.32
C ALA A 141 16.29 -11.07 -19.82
N GLY A 142 15.36 -11.42 -18.92
CA GLY A 142 13.92 -11.29 -19.16
C GLY A 142 13.33 -12.23 -20.23
N LYS A 143 14.03 -13.31 -20.59
CA LYS A 143 13.55 -14.29 -21.59
C LYS A 143 12.47 -15.24 -21.06
N GLN A 144 12.50 -15.55 -19.76
CA GLN A 144 11.57 -16.46 -19.11
C GLN A 144 11.10 -15.90 -17.76
N PRO A 145 9.90 -16.27 -17.28
CA PRO A 145 9.42 -15.84 -15.97
C PRO A 145 10.35 -16.29 -14.84
N GLY A 146 10.62 -15.39 -13.91
CA GLY A 146 11.53 -15.64 -12.79
C GLY A 146 12.30 -14.41 -12.36
N LEU A 147 13.12 -14.59 -11.33
CA LEU A 147 14.00 -13.57 -10.76
C LEU A 147 15.42 -13.74 -11.27
N GLN A 148 16.08 -12.64 -11.63
CA GLN A 148 17.49 -12.57 -11.99
C GLN A 148 18.16 -11.45 -11.19
N ILE A 149 19.33 -11.71 -10.62
CA ILE A 149 20.09 -10.75 -9.81
C ILE A 149 21.53 -10.70 -10.33
N TRP A 150 22.00 -9.48 -10.59
CA TRP A 150 23.38 -9.17 -10.93
C TRP A 150 23.97 -8.22 -9.89
N ARG A 151 25.23 -8.46 -9.54
CA ARG A 151 26.06 -7.55 -8.75
C ARG A 151 26.86 -6.66 -9.69
N ILE A 152 26.98 -5.38 -9.36
CA ILE A 152 27.89 -4.48 -10.08
C ILE A 152 29.31 -4.76 -9.60
N GLU A 153 30.18 -5.22 -10.50
CA GLU A 153 31.60 -5.39 -10.22
C GLU A 153 32.42 -4.63 -11.26
N LYS A 154 33.09 -3.54 -10.85
CA LYS A 154 34.00 -2.78 -11.72
C LYS A 154 33.35 -2.35 -13.06
N PHE A 155 32.13 -1.81 -13.00
CA PHE A 155 31.35 -1.38 -14.17
C PHE A 155 30.89 -2.53 -15.08
N ASP A 156 30.70 -3.73 -14.54
CA ASP A 156 30.18 -4.92 -15.24
C ASP A 156 29.04 -5.57 -14.44
N LEU A 157 28.17 -6.32 -15.12
CA LEU A 157 27.08 -7.09 -14.51
C LEU A 157 27.52 -8.53 -14.28
N VAL A 158 27.73 -8.90 -13.02
CA VAL A 158 28.12 -10.27 -12.64
C VAL A 158 26.92 -11.00 -12.03
N PRO A 159 26.48 -12.14 -12.59
CA PRO A 159 25.35 -12.90 -12.05
C PRO A 159 25.61 -13.38 -10.62
N VAL A 160 24.63 -13.17 -9.73
CA VAL A 160 24.64 -13.75 -8.39
C VAL A 160 24.19 -15.23 -8.48
N PRO A 161 24.84 -16.16 -7.76
CA PRO A 161 24.36 -17.55 -7.69
C PRO A 161 22.93 -17.63 -7.14
N ARG A 162 22.07 -18.45 -7.78
CA ARG A 162 20.64 -18.53 -7.44
C ARG A 162 20.35 -18.94 -5.99
N ASN A 163 21.18 -19.82 -5.42
CA ASN A 163 21.05 -20.23 -4.02
C ASN A 163 21.38 -19.09 -3.03
N LEU A 164 22.06 -18.03 -3.47
CA LEU A 164 22.43 -16.88 -2.65
C LEU A 164 21.51 -15.68 -2.90
N TYR A 165 20.38 -15.86 -3.58
CA TYR A 165 19.39 -14.80 -3.74
C TYR A 165 18.83 -14.40 -2.38
N GLY A 166 18.95 -13.10 -2.07
CA GLY A 166 18.67 -12.55 -0.74
C GLY A 166 19.92 -12.08 0.01
N ASP A 167 21.12 -12.47 -0.43
CA ASP A 167 22.39 -11.95 0.09
C ASP A 167 22.80 -10.68 -0.65
N PHE A 168 22.99 -9.59 0.10
CA PHE A 168 23.44 -8.31 -0.43
C PHE A 168 24.60 -7.78 0.40
N PHE A 169 25.71 -7.43 -0.26
CA PHE A 169 26.84 -6.76 0.37
C PHE A 169 26.52 -5.27 0.58
N MET A 170 26.79 -4.75 1.79
CA MET A 170 26.50 -3.36 2.16
C MET A 170 27.35 -2.35 1.38
N GLY A 171 28.53 -2.76 0.92
CA GLY A 171 29.44 -1.94 0.11
C GLY A 171 29.17 -1.94 -1.39
N ASP A 172 28.14 -2.66 -1.87
CA ASP A 172 27.93 -2.89 -3.31
C ASP A 172 26.58 -2.34 -3.80
N ALA A 173 26.42 -2.31 -5.13
CA ALA A 173 25.15 -2.10 -5.82
C ALA A 173 24.75 -3.33 -6.64
N TYR A 174 23.44 -3.50 -6.83
CA TYR A 174 22.87 -4.64 -7.55
C TYR A 174 21.81 -4.19 -8.54
N VAL A 175 21.62 -4.96 -9.62
CA VAL A 175 20.50 -4.86 -10.55
C VAL A 175 19.69 -6.14 -10.45
N ILE A 176 18.38 -6.01 -10.29
CA ILE A 176 17.45 -7.12 -10.09
C ILE A 176 16.34 -6.99 -11.13
N LEU A 177 16.11 -8.07 -11.90
CA LEU A 177 15.03 -8.15 -12.86
C LEU A 177 14.08 -9.27 -12.44
N ASN A 178 12.83 -8.91 -12.17
CA ASN A 178 11.75 -9.86 -12.00
C ASN A 178 10.89 -9.87 -13.27
N THR A 179 10.72 -11.05 -13.86
CA THR A 179 9.95 -11.25 -15.10
C THR A 179 8.68 -12.03 -14.79
N ILE A 180 7.53 -11.44 -15.09
CA ILE A 180 6.20 -12.02 -14.82
C ILE A 180 5.50 -12.29 -16.15
N ARG A 181 4.95 -13.50 -16.33
CA ARG A 181 4.09 -13.80 -17.48
C ARG A 181 2.67 -13.31 -17.21
N GLN A 182 2.18 -12.41 -18.05
CA GLN A 182 0.81 -11.94 -18.02
C GLN A 182 -0.14 -12.95 -18.66
N ARG A 183 -1.44 -12.87 -18.32
CA ARG A 183 -2.48 -13.75 -18.86
C ARG A 183 -2.69 -13.61 -20.37
N ASN A 184 -2.39 -12.43 -20.93
CA ASN A 184 -2.39 -12.18 -22.37
C ASN A 184 -1.18 -12.80 -23.10
N GLY A 185 -0.26 -13.46 -22.38
CA GLY A 185 0.96 -14.07 -22.93
C GLY A 185 2.19 -13.16 -22.95
N ASN A 186 2.03 -11.86 -22.72
CA ASN A 186 3.15 -10.91 -22.68
C ASN A 186 4.00 -11.08 -21.42
N LEU A 187 5.24 -10.62 -21.48
CA LEU A 187 6.13 -10.52 -20.33
C LEU A 187 6.09 -9.10 -19.76
N GLN A 188 5.97 -9.04 -18.44
CA GLN A 188 6.11 -7.84 -17.62
C GLN A 188 7.46 -7.87 -16.94
N TYR A 189 8.07 -6.69 -16.79
CA TYR A 189 9.40 -6.52 -16.23
C TYR A 189 9.38 -5.52 -15.08
N ASP A 190 9.74 -5.99 -13.89
CA ASP A 190 10.02 -5.16 -12.72
C ASP A 190 11.53 -5.12 -12.51
N LEU A 191 12.13 -3.95 -12.71
CA LEU A 191 13.57 -3.76 -12.77
C LEU A 191 14.01 -2.87 -11.62
N HIS A 192 14.69 -3.45 -10.65
CA HIS A 192 15.14 -2.76 -9.44
C HIS A 192 16.65 -2.56 -9.52
N PHE A 193 17.13 -1.46 -8.95
CA PHE A 193 18.53 -1.38 -8.52
C PHE A 193 18.60 -1.11 -7.04
N TRP A 194 19.38 -1.92 -6.34
CA TRP A 194 19.54 -1.86 -4.89
C TRP A 194 20.88 -1.24 -4.54
N LEU A 195 20.88 -0.30 -3.59
CA LEU A 195 22.05 0.43 -3.14
C LEU A 195 22.34 0.13 -1.67
N GLY A 196 23.51 -0.42 -1.40
CA GLY A 196 24.02 -0.61 -0.05
C GLY A 196 24.40 0.70 0.64
N ASN A 197 24.37 0.73 1.96
CA ASN A 197 24.67 1.93 2.75
C ASN A 197 26.13 2.39 2.63
N GLU A 198 27.04 1.48 2.31
CA GLU A 198 28.48 1.73 2.13
C GLU A 198 28.87 1.72 0.63
N CYS A 199 27.88 1.64 -0.27
CA CYS A 199 28.09 1.62 -1.71
C CYS A 199 28.79 2.89 -2.20
N SER A 200 29.75 2.70 -3.11
CA SER A 200 30.46 3.80 -3.74
C SER A 200 29.56 4.60 -4.70
N GLN A 201 29.96 5.85 -4.98
CA GLN A 201 29.21 6.72 -5.88
C GLN A 201 29.26 6.23 -7.34
N ASP A 202 30.38 5.63 -7.74
CA ASP A 202 30.58 5.02 -9.06
C ASP A 202 29.74 3.75 -9.22
N GLU A 203 29.71 2.84 -8.25
CA GLU A 203 28.87 1.63 -8.33
C GLU A 203 27.38 1.97 -8.34
N SER A 204 26.95 2.91 -7.50
CA SER A 204 25.56 3.37 -7.48
C SER A 204 25.15 4.08 -8.78
N GLY A 205 26.06 4.88 -9.37
CA GLY A 205 25.86 5.46 -10.69
C GLY A 205 25.80 4.41 -11.80
N SER A 206 26.65 3.38 -11.72
CA SER A 206 26.69 2.26 -12.67
C SER A 206 25.40 1.45 -12.64
N ALA A 207 24.88 1.14 -11.45
CA ALA A 207 23.62 0.42 -11.30
C ALA A 207 22.45 1.18 -11.95
N ALA A 208 22.40 2.51 -11.79
CA ALA A 208 21.41 3.35 -12.45
C ALA A 208 21.57 3.37 -13.98
N ILE A 209 22.81 3.42 -14.50
CA ILE A 209 23.09 3.35 -15.94
C ILE A 209 22.62 2.02 -16.51
N PHE A 210 22.99 0.89 -15.90
CA PHE A 210 22.57 -0.44 -16.34
C PHE A 210 21.06 -0.62 -16.29
N THR A 211 20.38 -0.06 -15.28
CA THR A 211 18.91 -0.05 -15.17
C THR A 211 18.27 0.63 -16.37
N VAL A 212 18.77 1.81 -16.77
CA VAL A 212 18.25 2.56 -17.93
C VAL A 212 18.55 1.84 -19.23
N GLN A 213 19.76 1.31 -19.41
CA GLN A 213 20.17 0.58 -20.61
C GLN A 213 19.39 -0.73 -20.78
N LEU A 214 19.16 -1.45 -19.68
CA LEU A 214 18.39 -2.69 -19.70
C LEU A 214 16.90 -2.42 -19.96
N ASP A 215 16.32 -1.34 -19.43
CA ASP A 215 14.96 -0.92 -19.82
C ASP A 215 14.87 -0.59 -21.30
N ASP A 216 15.83 0.17 -21.86
CA ASP A 216 15.92 0.45 -23.30
C ASP A 216 15.97 -0.85 -24.11
N TYR A 217 16.77 -1.84 -23.69
CA TYR A 217 16.87 -3.16 -24.33
C TYR A 217 15.55 -3.96 -24.25
N LEU A 218 14.80 -3.84 -23.16
CA LEU A 218 13.48 -4.46 -22.98
C LEU A 218 12.33 -3.68 -23.67
N GLY A 219 12.67 -2.65 -24.45
CA GLY A 219 11.75 -1.84 -25.24
C GLY A 219 11.10 -0.69 -24.46
N GLY A 220 11.70 -0.25 -23.35
CA GLY A 220 11.20 0.86 -22.53
C GLY A 220 9.93 0.53 -21.74
N ARG A 221 9.62 -0.76 -21.58
CA ARG A 221 8.39 -1.28 -20.96
C ARG A 221 8.58 -1.66 -19.48
N ALA A 222 9.81 -1.67 -18.99
CA ALA A 222 10.08 -2.09 -17.62
C ALA A 222 9.66 -1.00 -16.63
N ILE A 223 9.15 -1.44 -15.48
CA ILE A 223 8.92 -0.57 -14.34
C ILE A 223 10.20 -0.53 -13.54
N GLN A 224 10.77 0.67 -13.38
CA GLN A 224 12.05 0.83 -12.70
C GLN A 224 11.83 1.18 -11.23
N HIS A 225 12.62 0.61 -10.34
CA HIS A 225 12.54 0.84 -8.91
C HIS A 225 13.93 1.17 -8.35
N ARG A 226 14.00 2.21 -7.52
CA ARG A 226 15.19 2.54 -6.73
C ARG A 226 15.01 2.00 -5.32
N GLU A 227 15.85 1.03 -4.95
CA GLU A 227 15.83 0.39 -3.64
C GLU A 227 17.07 0.81 -2.83
N VAL A 228 16.86 1.13 -1.56
CA VAL A 228 17.95 1.51 -0.64
C VAL A 228 17.89 0.59 0.57
N GLN A 229 19.06 0.12 1.02
CA GLN A 229 19.19 -0.78 2.16
C GLN A 229 18.34 -0.33 3.36
N GLY A 230 17.49 -1.23 3.85
CA GLY A 230 16.61 -1.02 5.01
C GLY A 230 15.30 -0.28 4.72
N HIS A 231 15.13 0.27 3.53
CA HIS A 231 13.96 1.04 3.10
C HIS A 231 13.37 0.53 1.78
N GLU A 232 13.59 -0.74 1.46
CA GLU A 232 13.16 -1.34 0.20
C GLU A 232 11.63 -1.38 0.07
N SER A 233 11.15 -1.37 -1.17
CA SER A 233 9.73 -1.44 -1.50
C SER A 233 9.11 -2.80 -1.11
N SER A 234 7.81 -2.81 -0.80
CA SER A 234 7.08 -4.06 -0.52
C SER A 234 7.08 -5.03 -1.71
N THR A 235 7.24 -4.51 -2.93
CA THR A 235 7.41 -5.34 -4.13
C THR A 235 8.76 -6.06 -4.11
N PHE A 236 9.85 -5.36 -3.84
CA PHE A 236 11.20 -5.96 -3.74
C PHE A 236 11.31 -6.97 -2.60
N LEU A 237 10.81 -6.61 -1.40
CA LEU A 237 10.85 -7.48 -0.23
C LEU A 237 10.06 -8.78 -0.45
N GLY A 238 8.99 -8.72 -1.25
CA GLY A 238 8.16 -9.88 -1.55
C GLY A 238 8.85 -10.98 -2.36
N TYR A 239 9.97 -10.67 -3.01
CA TYR A 239 10.78 -11.68 -3.72
C TYR A 239 11.57 -12.59 -2.77
N PHE A 240 11.82 -12.15 -1.53
CA PHE A 240 12.71 -12.81 -0.57
C PHE A 240 11.98 -13.18 0.73
N LYS A 241 11.02 -14.11 0.66
CA LYS A 241 10.24 -14.56 1.84
C LYS A 241 11.09 -15.14 2.98
N SER A 242 12.26 -15.71 2.67
CA SER A 242 13.25 -16.18 3.65
C SER A 242 13.96 -15.05 4.41
N GLY A 243 13.70 -13.79 4.05
CA GLY A 243 14.38 -12.61 4.56
C GLY A 243 15.59 -12.19 3.72
N LEU A 244 16.08 -10.99 3.97
CA LEU A 244 17.31 -10.44 3.37
C LEU A 244 18.49 -10.56 4.33
N LYS A 245 19.67 -10.83 3.77
CA LYS A 245 20.94 -10.87 4.50
C LYS A 245 21.85 -9.73 4.02
N TYR A 246 22.15 -8.78 4.90
CA TYR A 246 23.11 -7.72 4.64
C TYR A 246 24.50 -8.15 5.14
N LYS A 247 25.43 -8.33 4.21
CA LYS A 247 26.80 -8.81 4.46
C LYS A 247 27.77 -7.65 4.50
N ALA A 248 28.72 -7.70 5.42
CA ALA A 248 29.78 -6.71 5.51
C ALA A 248 30.73 -6.80 4.30
N GLY A 249 31.28 -5.66 3.89
CA GLY A 249 32.22 -5.58 2.76
C GLY A 249 31.54 -5.42 1.40
N GLY A 250 32.30 -5.70 0.34
CA GLY A 250 31.92 -5.49 -1.05
C GLY A 250 33.09 -5.72 -2.03
N VAL A 251 32.93 -5.31 -3.27
CA VAL A 251 33.93 -5.39 -4.35
C VAL A 251 35.20 -4.62 -3.97
N ALA A 252 35.05 -3.43 -3.39
CA ALA A 252 36.18 -2.60 -2.95
C ALA A 252 37.04 -3.26 -1.87
N SER A 253 36.43 -4.08 -1.00
CA SER A 253 37.13 -4.85 0.04
C SER A 253 37.48 -6.28 -0.37
N GLY A 254 37.20 -6.66 -1.63
CA GLY A 254 37.59 -7.94 -2.22
C GLY A 254 36.63 -9.11 -1.96
N PHE A 255 35.46 -8.87 -1.36
CA PHE A 255 34.47 -9.91 -1.08
C PHE A 255 33.67 -10.29 -2.33
N ARG A 256 33.35 -11.58 -2.47
CA ARG A 256 32.56 -12.16 -3.57
C ARG A 256 31.48 -13.09 -3.03
N HIS A 257 30.44 -13.31 -3.83
CA HIS A 257 29.40 -14.30 -3.51
C HIS A 257 29.87 -15.75 -3.64
N VAL A 258 30.82 -16.02 -4.55
CA VAL A 258 31.39 -17.36 -4.72
C VAL A 258 32.42 -17.60 -3.61
N VAL A 259 32.02 -18.33 -2.58
CA VAL A 259 32.88 -18.73 -1.47
C VAL A 259 33.33 -20.19 -1.70
N PRO A 260 34.64 -20.51 -1.66
CA PRO A 260 35.12 -21.89 -1.73
C PRO A 260 34.52 -22.80 -0.64
N ASN A 261 34.40 -24.11 -0.91
CA ASN A 261 33.77 -25.09 -0.01
C ASN A 261 34.40 -25.25 1.38
N GLU A 262 35.59 -24.69 1.62
CA GLU A 262 36.37 -24.81 2.85
C GLU A 262 36.77 -23.43 3.40
N VAL A 263 35.79 -22.61 3.79
CA VAL A 263 36.07 -21.36 4.52
C VAL A 263 35.67 -21.54 5.98
N THR A 264 36.62 -21.28 6.87
CA THR A 264 36.37 -21.06 8.30
C THR A 264 35.51 -19.81 8.42
N VAL A 265 34.20 -19.99 8.63
CA VAL A 265 33.27 -18.87 8.76
C VAL A 265 33.14 -18.52 10.24
N GLN A 266 33.30 -17.25 10.57
CA GLN A 266 32.97 -16.69 11.89
C GLN A 266 32.34 -15.32 11.69
N ARG A 267 31.02 -15.24 11.83
CA ARG A 267 30.25 -13.99 11.70
C ARG A 267 29.04 -13.98 12.63
N LEU A 268 28.55 -12.79 12.95
CA LEU A 268 27.36 -12.59 13.77
C LEU A 268 26.33 -11.81 12.96
N LEU A 269 25.10 -12.31 12.92
CA LEU A 269 23.98 -11.68 12.24
C LEU A 269 22.95 -11.24 13.28
N GLN A 270 22.60 -9.96 13.30
CA GLN A 270 21.45 -9.47 14.05
C GLN A 270 20.19 -9.61 13.18
N VAL A 271 19.22 -10.39 13.66
CA VAL A 271 17.93 -10.56 13.00
C VAL A 271 16.92 -9.59 13.58
N LYS A 272 16.47 -8.66 12.75
CA LYS A 272 15.47 -7.65 13.06
C LYS A 272 14.31 -7.67 12.07
N GLY A 273 13.17 -7.16 12.51
CA GLY A 273 12.00 -6.94 11.68
C GLY A 273 10.89 -7.96 11.95
N ARG A 274 9.73 -7.44 12.36
CA ARG A 274 8.56 -8.25 12.73
C ARG A 274 7.80 -8.78 11.51
N ARG A 275 7.86 -8.15 10.33
CA ARG A 275 7.16 -8.60 9.12
C ARG A 275 8.12 -9.15 8.08
N THR A 276 9.10 -8.33 7.71
CA THR A 276 10.18 -8.74 6.82
C THR A 276 11.45 -8.90 7.64
N ALA A 277 11.90 -10.14 7.78
CA ALA A 277 13.11 -10.45 8.51
C ALA A 277 14.33 -9.92 7.74
N ARG A 278 15.16 -9.14 8.41
CA ARG A 278 16.45 -8.65 7.92
C ARG A 278 17.53 -9.14 8.87
N ALA A 279 18.49 -9.88 8.34
CA ALA A 279 19.67 -10.32 9.05
C ALA A 279 20.85 -9.43 8.65
N THR A 280 21.33 -8.60 9.57
CA THR A 280 22.44 -7.67 9.33
C THR A 280 23.70 -8.21 9.97
N GLU A 281 24.79 -8.30 9.22
CA GLU A 281 26.09 -8.65 9.77
C GLU A 281 26.60 -7.56 10.71
N VAL A 282 26.92 -7.96 11.93
CA VAL A 282 27.37 -7.10 13.03
C VAL A 282 28.68 -7.64 13.60
N PRO A 283 29.47 -6.81 14.31
CA PRO A 283 30.70 -7.28 14.95
C PRO A 283 30.43 -8.46 15.88
N VAL A 284 31.28 -9.49 15.82
CA VAL A 284 31.23 -10.68 16.69
C VAL A 284 31.66 -10.29 18.11
N SER A 285 30.76 -9.66 18.86
CA SER A 285 30.96 -9.15 20.22
C SER A 285 29.62 -9.10 20.97
N TRP A 286 29.66 -9.27 22.29
CA TRP A 286 28.50 -9.03 23.16
C TRP A 286 27.95 -7.61 23.09
N ASP A 287 28.78 -6.63 22.68
CA ASP A 287 28.33 -5.24 22.48
C ASP A 287 27.26 -5.09 21.39
N SER A 288 27.20 -6.04 20.45
CA SER A 288 26.19 -6.08 19.39
C SER A 288 24.84 -6.62 19.88
N PHE A 289 24.83 -7.38 21.00
CA PHE A 289 23.64 -8.06 21.50
C PHE A 289 22.71 -7.13 22.27
N ASN A 290 21.42 -7.46 22.23
CA ASN A 290 20.41 -6.84 23.07
C ASN A 290 19.33 -7.87 23.43
N ARG A 291 18.50 -7.57 24.42
CA ARG A 291 17.49 -8.51 24.92
C ARG A 291 16.26 -8.67 24.03
N GLY A 292 16.00 -7.76 23.08
CA GLY A 292 14.76 -7.76 22.30
C GLY A 292 14.87 -8.37 20.90
N ASP A 293 16.07 -8.66 20.41
CA ASP A 293 16.29 -9.22 19.08
C ASP A 293 16.78 -10.68 19.14
N CYS A 294 16.80 -11.34 17.98
CA CYS A 294 17.46 -12.62 17.78
C CYS A 294 18.79 -12.42 17.04
N PHE A 295 19.78 -13.25 17.33
CA PHE A 295 21.10 -13.20 16.72
C PHE A 295 21.49 -14.58 16.20
N ILE A 296 22.26 -14.63 15.11
CA ILE A 296 22.79 -15.88 14.55
C ILE A 296 24.30 -15.78 14.51
N LEU A 297 24.98 -16.52 15.38
CA LEU A 297 26.43 -16.72 15.36
C LEU A 297 26.74 -17.92 14.46
N ASP A 298 27.31 -17.63 13.31
CA ASP A 298 27.63 -18.62 12.28
C ASP A 298 29.12 -18.99 12.36
N LEU A 299 29.39 -20.25 12.76
CA LEU A 299 30.72 -20.83 12.93
C LEU A 299 31.05 -21.89 11.87
N GLY A 300 30.35 -21.89 10.73
CA GLY A 300 30.59 -22.86 9.65
C GLY A 300 29.79 -24.16 9.82
N SER A 301 30.30 -25.13 10.57
CA SER A 301 29.59 -26.40 10.79
C SER A 301 28.44 -26.26 11.79
N ASN A 302 28.58 -25.34 12.74
CA ASN A 302 27.58 -25.04 13.76
C ASN A 302 27.04 -23.62 13.57
N ILE A 303 25.72 -23.48 13.60
CA ILE A 303 25.00 -22.21 13.47
C ILE A 303 24.21 -22.02 14.76
N HIS A 304 24.63 -21.08 15.61
CA HIS A 304 23.99 -20.80 16.89
C HIS A 304 23.00 -19.65 16.72
N GLN A 305 21.71 -19.93 16.82
CA GLN A 305 20.65 -18.95 16.92
C GLN A 305 20.43 -18.62 18.39
N TRP A 306 20.79 -17.41 18.80
CA TRP A 306 20.55 -16.89 20.13
C TRP A 306 19.28 -16.02 20.15
N CYS A 307 18.40 -16.26 21.11
CA CYS A 307 17.14 -15.54 21.25
C CYS A 307 17.12 -14.72 22.56
N GLY A 308 16.98 -13.39 22.44
CA GLY A 308 16.91 -12.52 23.59
C GLY A 308 15.68 -12.76 24.48
N SER A 309 15.80 -12.41 25.77
CA SER A 309 14.73 -12.62 26.76
C SER A 309 13.41 -11.90 26.44
N ASP A 310 13.51 -10.75 25.77
CA ASP A 310 12.39 -9.87 25.40
C ASP A 310 12.01 -10.03 23.91
N ALA A 311 12.68 -10.91 23.16
CA ALA A 311 12.43 -11.15 21.75
C ALA A 311 11.07 -11.83 21.55
N ASN A 312 10.28 -11.33 20.59
CA ASN A 312 8.94 -11.86 20.39
C ASN A 312 8.96 -13.19 19.63
N ARG A 313 7.88 -13.96 19.77
CA ARG A 313 7.77 -15.32 19.21
C ARG A 313 7.92 -15.34 17.69
N PHE A 314 7.43 -14.32 17.00
CA PHE A 314 7.52 -14.23 15.55
C PHE A 314 8.95 -13.92 15.08
N GLU A 315 9.69 -13.06 15.80
CA GLU A 315 11.11 -12.81 15.56
C GLU A 315 11.93 -14.08 15.75
N LYS A 316 11.63 -14.90 16.77
CA LYS A 316 12.28 -16.22 16.95
C LYS A 316 12.00 -17.15 15.76
N LEU A 317 10.75 -17.23 15.30
CA LEU A 317 10.38 -18.04 14.13
C LEU A 317 11.11 -17.56 12.86
N LYS A 318 11.18 -16.25 12.64
CA LYS A 318 11.88 -15.67 11.50
C LYS A 318 13.40 -15.86 11.56
N ALA A 319 14.00 -15.72 12.75
CA ALA A 319 15.41 -16.06 12.94
C ALA A 319 15.69 -17.54 12.62
N THR A 320 14.76 -18.42 12.98
CA THR A 320 14.82 -19.86 12.63
C THR A 320 14.80 -20.08 11.12
N GLN A 321 13.96 -19.34 10.38
CA GLN A 321 13.93 -19.39 8.91
C GLN A 321 15.26 -18.90 8.29
N VAL A 322 15.85 -17.83 8.83
CA VAL A 322 17.16 -17.32 8.38
C VAL A 322 18.26 -18.36 8.66
N ALA A 323 18.31 -18.93 9.86
CA ALA A 323 19.31 -19.93 10.24
C ALA A 323 19.22 -21.21 9.37
N LYS A 324 17.99 -21.68 9.11
CA LYS A 324 17.72 -22.79 8.18
C LYS A 324 18.15 -22.43 6.75
N GLY A 325 17.90 -21.20 6.31
CA GLY A 325 18.38 -20.70 5.02
C GLY A 325 19.91 -20.71 4.89
N ILE A 326 20.65 -20.35 5.93
CA ILE A 326 22.12 -20.43 5.94
C ILE A 326 22.55 -21.91 5.82
N ARG A 327 21.95 -22.80 6.62
CA ARG A 327 22.23 -24.24 6.56
C ARG A 327 21.98 -24.81 5.15
N ASP A 328 20.81 -24.58 4.60
CA ASP A 328 20.35 -25.24 3.38
C ASP A 328 21.00 -24.61 2.14
N ASN A 329 21.04 -23.28 2.06
CA ASN A 329 21.47 -22.58 0.85
C ASN A 329 22.98 -22.29 0.80
N GLU A 330 23.60 -21.94 1.94
CA GLU A 330 25.04 -21.63 2.00
C GLU A 330 25.90 -22.85 2.34
N ARG A 331 25.36 -23.81 3.11
CA ARG A 331 26.09 -25.02 3.54
C ARG A 331 25.61 -26.30 2.87
N SER A 332 24.64 -26.20 1.97
CA SER A 332 24.05 -27.34 1.24
C SER A 332 23.49 -28.40 2.20
N GLY A 333 22.89 -27.96 3.31
CA GLY A 333 22.29 -28.83 4.33
C GLY A 333 23.28 -29.45 5.33
N ARG A 334 24.60 -29.20 5.19
CA ARG A 334 25.64 -29.91 5.97
C ARG A 334 25.97 -29.31 7.33
N ALA A 335 25.31 -28.22 7.73
CA ALA A 335 25.53 -27.55 9.00
C ALA A 335 24.43 -27.91 10.02
N ARG A 336 24.72 -27.77 11.31
CA ARG A 336 23.75 -27.96 12.39
C ARG A 336 23.28 -26.60 12.91
N VAL A 337 21.96 -26.42 13.03
CA VAL A 337 21.38 -25.25 13.69
C VAL A 337 21.11 -25.58 15.15
N ILE A 338 21.56 -24.70 16.04
CA ILE A 338 21.44 -24.83 17.49
C ILE A 338 20.71 -23.59 17.98
N VAL A 339 19.56 -23.76 18.63
CA VAL A 339 18.79 -22.64 19.20
C VAL A 339 19.09 -22.53 20.69
N GLU A 340 19.45 -21.33 21.14
CA GLU A 340 19.87 -20.99 22.49
C GLU A 340 19.06 -19.78 22.99
N ASP A 341 18.48 -19.86 24.18
CA ASP A 341 17.78 -18.74 24.80
C ASP A 341 18.73 -17.97 25.74
N ASP A 342 18.42 -16.69 26.01
CA ASP A 342 19.14 -15.84 26.97
C ASP A 342 19.32 -16.55 28.33
N GLY A 343 20.58 -16.80 28.71
CA GLY A 343 20.97 -17.48 29.94
C GLY A 343 21.20 -18.99 29.81
N ALA A 344 21.01 -19.56 28.62
CA ALA A 344 21.24 -20.97 28.30
C ALA A 344 22.31 -21.15 27.20
N GLU A 345 23.24 -20.20 27.09
CA GLU A 345 24.29 -20.21 26.07
C GLU A 345 25.25 -21.40 26.24
N ARG A 346 25.63 -22.04 25.12
CA ARG A 346 26.58 -23.16 25.16
C ARG A 346 28.03 -22.70 25.27
N ASP A 347 28.89 -23.59 25.75
CA ASP A 347 30.33 -23.33 25.93
C ASP A 347 31.00 -22.85 24.64
N GLU A 348 30.62 -23.38 23.48
CA GLU A 348 31.15 -22.98 22.16
C GLU A 348 30.86 -21.49 21.85
N MET A 349 29.66 -20.99 22.17
CA MET A 349 29.30 -19.59 22.00
C MET A 349 30.05 -18.69 22.99
N ILE A 350 30.17 -19.12 24.25
CA ILE A 350 30.91 -18.38 25.30
C ILE A 350 32.41 -18.33 24.99
N GLN A 351 32.97 -19.39 24.40
CA GLN A 351 34.38 -19.42 24.01
C GLN A 351 34.71 -18.38 22.93
N VAL A 352 33.79 -18.15 21.99
CA VAL A 352 33.98 -17.18 20.89
C VAL A 352 33.71 -15.74 21.34
N LEU A 353 32.64 -15.50 22.11
CA LEU A 353 32.21 -14.15 22.49
C LEU A 353 32.78 -13.67 23.84
N GLY A 354 33.31 -14.58 24.66
CA GLY A 354 33.70 -14.32 26.03
C GLY A 354 32.52 -14.38 27.02
N PRO A 355 32.76 -14.09 28.32
CA PRO A 355 31.72 -14.15 29.34
C PRO A 355 30.63 -13.11 29.09
N LYS A 356 29.37 -13.54 29.17
CA LYS A 356 28.20 -12.73 28.85
C LYS A 356 27.98 -11.59 29.86
N PRO A 357 27.94 -10.32 29.41
CA PRO A 357 27.59 -9.18 30.26
C PRO A 357 26.08 -9.01 30.38
N THR A 358 25.65 -8.03 31.20
CA THR A 358 24.24 -7.61 31.24
C THR A 358 23.88 -6.86 29.96
N LEU A 359 22.95 -7.40 29.18
CA LEU A 359 22.58 -6.85 27.86
C LEU A 359 21.55 -5.70 27.95
N PRO A 360 21.64 -4.70 27.06
CA PRO A 360 20.68 -3.59 26.99
C PRO A 360 19.30 -4.05 26.47
N ALA A 361 18.28 -3.21 26.67
CA ALA A 361 17.01 -3.37 25.97
C ALA A 361 17.16 -3.02 24.48
N ALA A 362 16.38 -3.65 23.61
CA ALA A 362 16.36 -3.31 22.18
C ALA A 362 15.95 -1.84 21.96
N THR A 363 16.56 -1.21 20.98
CA THR A 363 16.09 0.07 20.44
C THR A 363 14.79 -0.17 19.67
N ALA A 364 13.75 0.62 19.96
CA ALA A 364 12.55 0.60 19.14
C ALA A 364 12.89 1.13 17.75
N ASP A 365 12.59 0.35 16.71
CA ASP A 365 12.70 0.81 15.33
C ASP A 365 11.57 1.84 15.10
N ASP A 366 11.88 3.11 15.34
CA ASP A 366 11.00 4.25 15.10
C ASP A 366 10.91 4.56 13.59
N THR A 367 10.41 3.63 12.77
CA THR A 367 9.83 3.99 11.47
C THR A 367 8.44 4.56 11.71
N GLN A 368 8.40 5.77 12.28
CA GLN A 368 7.16 6.51 12.55
C GLN A 368 6.56 7.02 11.24
N ALA A 369 5.86 6.14 10.52
CA ALA A 369 5.00 6.54 9.42
C ALA A 369 3.66 7.02 9.99
N ASP A 370 3.49 8.34 10.08
CA ASP A 370 2.22 8.99 10.38
C ASP A 370 1.11 8.49 9.44
N ALA A 371 0.19 7.63 9.90
CA ALA A 371 -0.97 7.20 9.11
C ALA A 371 -1.84 8.36 8.57
N THR A 372 -1.75 9.55 9.20
CA THR A 372 -2.41 10.78 8.73
C THR A 372 -1.77 11.41 7.48
N ASN A 373 -0.52 11.08 7.18
CA ASN A 373 0.26 11.68 6.10
C ASN A 373 0.15 10.92 4.76
N ARG A 374 -0.52 9.75 4.75
CA ARG A 374 -0.66 8.89 3.56
C ARG A 374 -1.74 9.34 2.59
N ARG A 375 -2.69 10.17 3.05
CA ARG A 375 -3.88 10.52 2.26
C ARG A 375 -3.60 11.54 1.15
N LEU A 376 -2.63 12.42 1.36
CA LEU A 376 -2.39 13.57 0.49
C LEU A 376 -1.22 13.27 -0.45
N ALA A 377 -1.47 13.39 -1.74
CA ALA A 377 -0.45 13.37 -2.78
C ALA A 377 -0.62 14.57 -3.70
N LYS A 378 0.46 14.96 -4.37
CA LYS A 378 0.47 16.05 -5.37
C LYS A 378 0.96 15.52 -6.72
N LEU A 379 0.51 16.15 -7.80
CA LEU A 379 0.95 15.82 -9.16
C LEU A 379 1.69 17.01 -9.77
N TYR A 380 2.89 16.74 -10.27
CA TYR A 380 3.75 17.72 -10.93
C TYR A 380 4.05 17.30 -12.37
N LYS A 381 4.22 18.28 -13.26
CA LYS A 381 4.74 18.10 -14.62
C LYS A 381 6.24 18.41 -14.63
N VAL A 382 7.00 17.59 -15.33
CA VAL A 382 8.42 17.78 -15.63
C VAL A 382 8.51 18.25 -17.08
N SER A 383 9.22 19.34 -17.34
CA SER A 383 9.43 19.84 -18.70
C SER A 383 10.82 20.42 -18.88
N ASN A 384 11.45 20.10 -20.00
CA ASN A 384 12.74 20.65 -20.43
C ASN A 384 12.63 21.86 -21.39
N GLY A 385 11.43 22.37 -21.66
CA GLY A 385 11.18 23.39 -22.70
C GLY A 385 11.89 24.74 -22.53
N ALA A 386 12.52 24.99 -21.37
CA ALA A 386 13.32 26.19 -21.08
C ALA A 386 14.84 25.97 -21.13
N GLY A 387 15.32 24.81 -21.61
CA GLY A 387 16.74 24.42 -21.63
C GLY A 387 17.28 23.88 -20.29
N ASN A 388 16.50 23.99 -19.20
CA ASN A 388 16.73 23.35 -17.92
C ASN A 388 15.46 22.61 -17.47
N MET A 389 15.63 21.48 -16.79
CA MET A 389 14.51 20.64 -16.32
C MET A 389 13.75 21.33 -15.19
N ALA A 390 12.52 21.77 -15.48
CA ALA A 390 11.66 22.47 -14.54
C ALA A 390 10.50 21.58 -14.08
N VAL A 391 10.09 21.74 -12.82
CA VAL A 391 8.98 21.00 -12.21
C VAL A 391 7.89 21.99 -11.83
N SER A 392 6.68 21.84 -12.39
CA SER A 392 5.52 22.69 -12.14
C SER A 392 4.35 21.88 -11.57
N LEU A 393 3.57 22.49 -10.67
CA LEU A 393 2.43 21.82 -10.03
C LEU A 393 1.24 21.75 -11.01
N VAL A 394 0.65 20.56 -11.15
CA VAL A 394 -0.51 20.29 -12.00
C VAL A 394 -1.78 20.09 -11.17
N ALA A 395 -1.67 19.35 -10.06
CA ALA A 395 -2.77 19.15 -9.13
C ALA A 395 -2.27 19.18 -7.68
N ASP A 396 -2.95 19.95 -6.85
CA ASP A 396 -2.58 20.18 -5.44
C ASP A 396 -3.14 19.11 -4.49
N GLU A 397 -4.18 18.36 -4.89
CA GLU A 397 -4.69 17.20 -4.13
C GLU A 397 -5.24 16.08 -5.03
N ASN A 398 -5.17 14.84 -4.52
CA ASN A 398 -5.80 13.64 -5.06
C ASN A 398 -7.27 13.52 -4.58
N PRO A 399 -8.16 12.81 -5.32
CA PRO A 399 -7.88 11.99 -6.51
C PRO A 399 -7.73 12.81 -7.80
N PHE A 400 -6.70 12.51 -8.58
CA PHE A 400 -6.35 13.22 -9.81
C PHE A 400 -7.23 12.80 -10.99
N SER A 401 -7.30 13.66 -12.02
CA SER A 401 -7.90 13.30 -13.30
C SER A 401 -6.89 12.51 -14.15
N GLN A 402 -7.30 11.37 -14.72
CA GLN A 402 -6.43 10.61 -15.64
C GLN A 402 -5.98 11.47 -16.83
N GLY A 403 -6.85 12.35 -17.34
CA GLY A 403 -6.52 13.27 -18.44
C GLY A 403 -5.51 14.36 -18.06
N ALA A 404 -5.04 14.43 -16.82
CA ALA A 404 -3.94 15.30 -16.43
C ALA A 404 -2.58 14.76 -16.89
N LEU A 405 -2.48 13.45 -17.16
CA LEU A 405 -1.29 12.82 -17.73
C LEU A 405 -1.30 12.97 -19.24
N VAL A 406 -0.42 13.81 -19.76
CA VAL A 406 -0.28 14.08 -21.20
C VAL A 406 0.88 13.26 -21.74
N SER A 407 0.64 12.48 -22.81
CA SER A 407 1.63 11.54 -23.37
C SER A 407 2.94 12.18 -23.84
N ASP A 408 2.95 13.50 -24.06
CA ASP A 408 4.12 14.24 -24.55
C ASP A 408 5.08 14.68 -23.43
N ASP A 409 4.72 14.48 -22.16
CA ASP A 409 5.50 14.95 -21.00
C ASP A 409 5.75 13.84 -19.97
N CYS A 410 6.69 14.12 -19.06
CA CYS A 410 6.89 13.31 -17.84
C CYS A 410 6.21 13.98 -16.63
N PHE A 411 5.75 13.18 -15.67
CA PHE A 411 5.07 13.66 -14.47
C PHE A 411 5.68 13.05 -13.21
N ILE A 412 5.66 13.79 -12.10
CA ILE A 412 6.02 13.29 -10.77
C ILE A 412 4.76 13.27 -9.90
N LEU A 413 4.38 12.07 -9.43
CA LEU A 413 3.40 11.92 -8.37
C LEU A 413 4.17 11.92 -7.05
N ASP A 414 4.02 13.02 -6.31
CA ASP A 414 4.65 13.24 -5.03
C ASP A 414 3.79 12.66 -3.91
N HIS A 415 4.30 11.59 -3.31
CA HIS A 415 3.78 10.98 -2.09
C HIS A 415 4.89 10.89 -1.03
N GLY A 416 5.85 11.84 -1.06
CA GLY A 416 7.06 11.80 -0.25
C GLY A 416 6.80 11.81 1.26
N THR A 417 5.62 12.26 1.70
CA THR A 417 5.17 12.19 3.10
C THR A 417 4.91 10.76 3.59
N ASP A 418 4.70 9.81 2.68
CA ASP A 418 4.64 8.36 2.95
C ASP A 418 5.92 7.65 2.48
N GLY A 419 6.97 8.41 2.16
CA GLY A 419 8.30 7.88 1.82
C GLY A 419 8.44 7.37 0.38
N LYS A 420 7.51 7.67 -0.53
CA LYS A 420 7.54 7.20 -1.93
C LYS A 420 7.22 8.31 -2.93
N ILE A 421 7.86 8.30 -4.10
CA ILE A 421 7.47 9.11 -5.26
C ILE A 421 7.39 8.25 -6.52
N PHE A 422 6.55 8.66 -7.47
CA PHE A 422 6.44 8.01 -8.78
C PHE A 422 6.82 8.99 -9.88
N VAL A 423 7.51 8.50 -10.91
CA VAL A 423 7.76 9.23 -12.15
C VAL A 423 7.02 8.52 -13.28
N TRP A 424 6.09 9.19 -13.94
CA TRP A 424 5.36 8.66 -15.08
C TRP A 424 5.96 9.21 -16.37
N LYS A 425 6.35 8.32 -17.29
CA LYS A 425 6.97 8.63 -18.58
C LYS A 425 5.89 8.57 -19.68
N GLY A 426 5.53 9.72 -20.24
CA GLY A 426 4.65 9.76 -21.41
C GLY A 426 5.27 9.04 -22.61
N ARG A 427 4.42 8.38 -23.40
CA ARG A 427 4.83 7.60 -24.59
C ARG A 427 5.58 8.44 -25.62
N ASN A 428 5.17 9.70 -25.77
CA ASN A 428 5.72 10.66 -26.72
C ASN A 428 6.72 11.63 -26.06
N ALA A 429 6.97 11.49 -24.75
CA ALA A 429 7.92 12.33 -24.05
C ALA A 429 9.33 12.22 -24.65
N ASN A 430 10.11 13.30 -24.57
CA ASN A 430 11.44 13.37 -25.16
C ASN A 430 12.34 12.24 -24.63
N ALA A 431 13.12 11.60 -25.51
CA ALA A 431 14.04 10.52 -25.15
C ALA A 431 15.03 10.93 -24.05
N GLU A 432 15.50 12.18 -24.04
CA GLU A 432 16.37 12.71 -22.99
C GLU A 432 15.63 12.80 -21.63
N GLU A 433 14.36 13.22 -21.62
CA GLU A 433 13.55 13.28 -20.39
C GLU A 433 13.27 11.88 -19.85
N ARG A 434 12.96 10.93 -20.73
CA ARG A 434 12.73 9.53 -20.34
C ARG A 434 13.97 8.88 -19.73
N LYS A 435 15.16 9.15 -20.28
CA LYS A 435 16.44 8.65 -19.76
C LYS A 435 16.87 9.38 -18.48
N ALA A 436 16.49 10.65 -18.32
CA ALA A 436 16.80 11.44 -17.14
C ALA A 436 15.86 11.17 -15.95
N ALA A 437 14.81 10.36 -16.10
CA ALA A 437 13.76 10.16 -15.08
C ALA A 437 14.29 9.88 -13.65
N LEU A 438 15.28 8.99 -13.50
CA LEU A 438 15.88 8.67 -12.19
C LEU A 438 16.69 9.84 -11.60
N LYS A 439 17.36 10.61 -12.46
CA LYS A 439 18.07 11.83 -12.07
C LYS A 439 17.07 12.90 -11.63
N THR A 440 16.00 13.11 -12.39
CA THR A 440 14.89 14.02 -12.05
C THR A 440 14.29 13.69 -10.69
N ALA A 441 14.04 12.41 -10.41
CA ALA A 441 13.53 11.96 -9.12
C ALA A 441 14.48 12.31 -7.96
N SER A 442 15.79 12.11 -8.15
CA SER A 442 16.82 12.40 -7.14
C SER A 442 16.94 13.91 -6.86
N GLU A 443 16.89 14.73 -7.91
CA GLU A 443 16.86 16.19 -7.82
C GLU A 443 15.57 16.68 -7.12
N PHE A 444 14.42 16.06 -7.43
CA PHE A 444 13.16 16.37 -6.79
C PHE A 444 13.16 16.04 -5.29
N ILE A 445 13.65 14.86 -4.89
CA ILE A 445 13.83 14.47 -3.48
C ILE A 445 14.67 15.51 -2.73
N SER A 446 15.80 15.91 -3.33
CA SER A 446 16.70 16.91 -2.75
C SER A 446 16.03 18.28 -2.62
N LYS A 447 15.31 18.72 -3.66
CA LYS A 447 14.59 20.00 -3.70
C LYS A 447 13.49 20.06 -2.65
N MET A 448 12.76 18.97 -2.45
CA MET A 448 11.67 18.87 -1.48
C MET A 448 12.16 18.55 -0.05
N SER A 449 13.48 18.37 0.14
CA SER A 449 14.08 18.01 1.43
C SER A 449 13.55 16.69 2.00
N TYR A 450 13.24 15.73 1.11
CA TYR A 450 12.86 14.38 1.52
C TYR A 450 14.10 13.55 1.87
N PRO A 451 13.94 12.50 2.71
CA PRO A 451 15.04 11.59 3.02
C PRO A 451 15.65 10.94 1.78
N ARG A 452 16.97 10.70 1.79
CA ARG A 452 17.67 10.04 0.65
C ARG A 452 17.21 8.61 0.39
N HIS A 453 16.59 7.98 1.39
CA HIS A 453 15.99 6.64 1.30
C HIS A 453 14.54 6.65 0.78
N THR A 454 13.99 7.81 0.38
CA THR A 454 12.68 7.87 -0.28
C THR A 454 12.67 6.97 -1.52
N GLN A 455 11.65 6.10 -1.59
CA GLN A 455 11.47 5.14 -2.67
C GLN A 455 11.11 5.86 -3.97
N VAL A 456 11.67 5.41 -5.09
CA VAL A 456 11.37 5.95 -6.42
C VAL A 456 10.89 4.82 -7.32
N GLN A 457 9.75 5.04 -7.97
CA GLN A 457 9.24 4.12 -8.99
C GLN A 457 9.02 4.87 -10.31
N VAL A 458 9.63 4.42 -11.40
CA VAL A 458 9.48 5.00 -12.73
C VAL A 458 8.59 4.09 -13.58
N LEU A 459 7.52 4.65 -14.14
CA LEU A 459 6.46 3.93 -14.84
C LEU A 459 6.33 4.43 -16.28
N PRO A 460 6.35 3.56 -17.30
CA PRO A 460 5.97 3.96 -18.66
C PRO A 460 4.45 4.10 -18.81
N GLU A 461 4.01 4.97 -19.72
CA GLU A 461 2.59 5.08 -20.12
C GLU A 461 2.03 3.74 -20.61
N GLY A 462 0.93 3.30 -20.00
CA GLY A 462 0.32 1.99 -20.23
C GLY A 462 0.95 0.85 -19.41
N GLY A 463 2.02 1.10 -18.65
CA GLY A 463 2.65 0.16 -17.71
C GLY A 463 2.41 0.54 -16.25
N GLU A 464 1.33 1.28 -15.94
CA GLU A 464 1.10 1.79 -14.61
C GLU A 464 0.69 0.69 -13.62
N THR A 465 1.22 0.76 -12.41
CA THR A 465 0.88 -0.19 -11.34
C THR A 465 -0.43 0.18 -10.64
N PRO A 466 -1.12 -0.79 -10.01
CA PRO A 466 -2.29 -0.52 -9.16
C PRO A 466 -2.05 0.57 -8.11
N LEU A 467 -0.86 0.60 -7.49
CA LEU A 467 -0.47 1.60 -6.49
C LEU A 467 -0.38 3.03 -7.06
N PHE A 468 -0.07 3.17 -8.35
CA PHE A 468 -0.10 4.46 -9.02
C PHE A 468 -1.53 4.84 -9.44
N LYS A 469 -2.24 3.90 -10.08
CA LYS A 469 -3.61 4.11 -10.58
C LYS A 469 -4.59 4.51 -9.49
N GLN A 470 -4.40 4.05 -8.25
CA GLN A 470 -5.27 4.34 -7.11
C GLN A 470 -5.41 5.85 -6.82
N PHE A 471 -4.40 6.67 -7.12
CA PHE A 471 -4.45 8.12 -6.89
C PHE A 471 -5.35 8.86 -7.89
N PHE A 472 -5.85 8.18 -8.93
CA PHE A 472 -6.66 8.77 -9.98
C PHE A 472 -8.12 8.37 -9.88
N LYS A 473 -9.01 9.30 -10.19
CA LYS A 473 -10.45 9.07 -10.19
C LYS A 473 -10.87 8.30 -11.44
N ASN A 474 -11.49 7.14 -11.25
CA ASN A 474 -12.09 6.33 -12.32
C ASN A 474 -11.12 5.98 -13.46
N TRP A 475 -9.90 5.55 -13.14
CA TRP A 475 -8.90 5.14 -14.14
C TRP A 475 -9.46 4.12 -15.14
N ARG A 476 -9.15 4.30 -16.43
CA ARG A 476 -9.51 3.36 -17.51
C ARG A 476 -8.32 3.08 -18.40
N ASP A 477 -8.14 1.82 -18.75
CA ASP A 477 -7.16 1.41 -19.75
C ASP A 477 -7.83 1.46 -21.14
N ARG A 478 -7.30 2.30 -22.05
CA ARG A 478 -7.96 2.77 -23.30
C ARG A 478 -8.36 1.64 -24.27
N ASP A 479 -7.69 0.49 -24.20
CA ASP A 479 -7.81 -0.62 -25.16
C ASP A 479 -8.19 -1.96 -24.50
N GLN A 480 -8.62 -1.97 -23.23
CA GLN A 480 -8.78 -3.21 -22.45
C GLN A 480 -10.22 -3.65 -22.20
N THR A 481 -11.20 -3.10 -22.89
CA THR A 481 -12.60 -3.53 -22.79
C THR A 481 -12.84 -4.97 -23.27
N GLU A 482 -11.94 -5.55 -24.07
CA GLU A 482 -12.01 -6.94 -24.54
C GLU A 482 -10.64 -7.64 -24.34
N GLY A 483 -10.56 -8.64 -23.45
CA GLY A 483 -9.37 -9.48 -23.24
C GLY A 483 -9.08 -9.85 -21.78
N LEU A 484 -8.36 -10.95 -21.52
CA LEU A 484 -7.98 -11.41 -20.17
C LEU A 484 -6.74 -10.64 -19.64
N GLY A 485 -6.91 -9.90 -18.53
CA GLY A 485 -5.82 -9.20 -17.83
C GLY A 485 -5.86 -7.66 -17.91
N VAL A 486 -5.17 -7.01 -16.96
CA VAL A 486 -4.77 -5.59 -16.99
C VAL A 486 -3.31 -5.45 -17.46
N ALA A 487 -2.85 -4.23 -17.77
CA ALA A 487 -1.51 -3.99 -18.30
C ALA A 487 -0.36 -4.32 -17.32
N TYR A 488 -0.66 -4.47 -16.04
CA TYR A 488 0.27 -4.85 -14.98
C TYR A 488 -0.36 -5.82 -13.99
N VAL A 489 0.24 -6.99 -13.77
CA VAL A 489 -0.18 -7.94 -12.74
C VAL A 489 0.82 -7.88 -11.58
N SER A 490 0.32 -7.70 -10.35
CA SER A 490 1.17 -7.76 -9.16
C SER A 490 1.78 -9.15 -9.00
N GLY A 491 3.09 -9.23 -8.77
CA GLY A 491 3.82 -10.51 -8.66
C GLY A 491 3.21 -11.52 -7.68
N HIS A 492 2.72 -11.04 -6.54
CA HIS A 492 2.11 -11.87 -5.48
C HIS A 492 0.73 -12.45 -5.84
N VAL A 493 0.09 -11.92 -6.88
CA VAL A 493 -1.23 -12.37 -7.38
C VAL A 493 -1.09 -13.11 -8.71
N ALA A 494 0.07 -13.00 -9.39
CA ALA A 494 0.31 -13.60 -10.70
C ALA A 494 0.16 -15.12 -10.74
N LYS A 495 0.36 -15.81 -9.60
CA LYS A 495 0.19 -17.27 -9.47
C LYS A 495 -1.23 -17.70 -9.08
N ILE A 496 -2.12 -16.76 -8.76
CA ILE A 496 -3.52 -17.07 -8.39
C ILE A 496 -4.34 -17.30 -9.66
N GLU A 497 -4.83 -18.52 -9.83
CA GLU A 497 -5.75 -18.90 -10.90
C GLU A 497 -7.10 -18.21 -10.72
N GLN A 498 -7.64 -17.57 -11.76
CA GLN A 498 -9.00 -17.02 -11.72
C GLN A 498 -9.98 -18.14 -11.95
N ILE A 499 -10.84 -18.39 -10.97
CA ILE A 499 -11.85 -19.44 -11.06
C ILE A 499 -13.18 -18.75 -11.36
N PRO A 500 -13.88 -19.08 -12.46
CA PRO A 500 -15.21 -18.56 -12.69
C PRO A 500 -16.17 -19.04 -11.60
N PHE A 501 -17.18 -18.23 -11.27
CA PHE A 501 -18.15 -18.60 -10.26
C PHE A 501 -19.03 -19.75 -10.73
N ASP A 502 -19.10 -20.81 -9.93
CA ASP A 502 -20.02 -21.93 -10.11
C ASP A 502 -20.60 -22.37 -8.76
N VAL A 503 -21.92 -22.20 -8.59
CA VAL A 503 -22.62 -22.57 -7.36
C VAL A 503 -22.48 -24.06 -7.05
N ALA A 504 -22.45 -24.92 -8.08
CA ALA A 504 -22.42 -26.37 -7.90
C ALA A 504 -21.12 -26.84 -7.24
N THR A 505 -20.01 -26.18 -7.54
CA THR A 505 -18.68 -26.53 -7.02
C THR A 505 -18.19 -25.61 -5.92
N LEU A 506 -18.89 -24.50 -5.62
CA LEU A 506 -18.53 -23.52 -4.60
C LEU A 506 -18.13 -24.15 -3.26
N HIS A 507 -18.95 -25.07 -2.75
CA HIS A 507 -18.75 -25.74 -1.46
C HIS A 507 -17.48 -26.63 -1.38
N THR A 508 -16.79 -26.86 -2.51
CA THR A 508 -15.52 -27.61 -2.56
C THR A 508 -14.30 -26.72 -2.76
N SER A 509 -14.48 -25.44 -3.11
CA SER A 509 -13.40 -24.53 -3.47
C SER A 509 -13.37 -23.29 -2.56
N PRO A 510 -12.49 -23.26 -1.55
CA PRO A 510 -12.24 -22.06 -0.75
C PRO A 510 -11.73 -20.88 -1.61
N THR A 511 -10.93 -21.16 -2.63
CA THR A 511 -10.42 -20.13 -3.56
C THR A 511 -11.55 -19.45 -4.34
N MET A 512 -12.55 -20.20 -4.81
CA MET A 512 -13.75 -19.64 -5.45
C MET A 512 -14.55 -18.79 -4.46
N ALA A 513 -14.71 -19.26 -3.23
CA ALA A 513 -15.36 -18.50 -2.16
C ALA A 513 -14.67 -17.15 -1.92
N ALA A 514 -13.33 -17.14 -1.86
CA ALA A 514 -12.53 -15.92 -1.67
C ALA A 514 -12.65 -14.91 -2.82
N GLN A 515 -12.48 -15.36 -4.07
CA GLN A 515 -12.52 -14.47 -5.25
C GLN A 515 -13.90 -13.84 -5.47
N HIS A 516 -14.98 -14.54 -5.12
CA HIS A 516 -16.35 -14.07 -5.30
C HIS A 516 -17.01 -13.51 -4.04
N GLY A 517 -16.37 -13.64 -2.87
CA GLY A 517 -16.92 -13.18 -1.59
C GLY A 517 -18.19 -13.93 -1.19
N MET A 518 -18.19 -15.25 -1.35
CA MET A 518 -19.33 -16.15 -1.13
C MET A 518 -18.94 -17.27 -0.15
N GLU A 519 -19.34 -17.19 1.13
CA GLU A 519 -19.06 -18.27 2.11
C GLU A 519 -19.75 -19.59 1.77
N ASP A 520 -20.98 -19.54 1.26
CA ASP A 520 -21.72 -20.66 0.70
C ASP A 520 -22.72 -20.16 -0.36
N ASP A 521 -23.70 -20.98 -0.72
CA ASP A 521 -24.73 -20.66 -1.72
C ASP A 521 -25.87 -19.76 -1.21
N GLY A 522 -25.88 -19.40 0.08
CA GLY A 522 -26.91 -18.56 0.69
C GLY A 522 -28.17 -19.31 1.19
N THR A 523 -28.21 -20.65 1.14
CA THR A 523 -29.39 -21.44 1.51
C THR A 523 -29.50 -21.80 3.00
N GLY A 524 -28.51 -21.42 3.79
CA GLY A 524 -28.44 -21.70 5.22
C GLY A 524 -29.53 -21.05 6.07
N GLU A 525 -29.70 -21.56 7.28
CA GLU A 525 -30.67 -21.02 8.24
C GLU A 525 -30.34 -19.58 8.63
N LYS A 526 -31.37 -18.73 8.68
CA LYS A 526 -31.23 -17.29 8.89
C LYS A 526 -32.28 -16.73 9.84
N GLN A 527 -31.86 -15.83 10.72
CA GLN A 527 -32.72 -15.08 11.63
C GLN A 527 -32.42 -13.59 11.49
N ILE A 528 -33.45 -12.78 11.25
CA ILE A 528 -33.32 -11.33 11.04
C ILE A 528 -34.03 -10.58 12.17
N TRP A 529 -33.32 -9.65 12.79
CA TRP A 529 -33.86 -8.70 13.75
C TRP A 529 -33.69 -7.27 13.26
N ARG A 530 -34.69 -6.44 13.52
CA ARG A 530 -34.63 -4.99 13.46
C ARG A 530 -34.26 -4.45 14.84
N ILE A 531 -33.49 -3.38 14.88
CA ILE A 531 -33.16 -2.70 16.13
C ILE A 531 -34.19 -1.62 16.39
N GLU A 532 -34.78 -1.66 17.59
CA GLU A 532 -35.72 -0.64 18.07
C GLU A 532 -35.26 -0.15 19.44
N GLY A 533 -34.75 1.09 19.47
CA GLY A 533 -34.16 1.67 20.67
C GLY A 533 -32.96 0.87 21.20
N SER A 534 -33.19 -0.01 22.17
CA SER A 534 -32.15 -0.85 22.80
C SER A 534 -32.36 -2.36 22.63
N ALA A 535 -33.33 -2.80 21.83
CA ALA A 535 -33.72 -4.20 21.71
C ALA A 535 -33.63 -4.74 20.28
N LYS A 536 -33.46 -6.08 20.17
CA LYS A 536 -33.59 -6.84 18.93
C LYS A 536 -35.05 -7.29 18.78
N VAL A 537 -35.76 -6.79 17.77
CA VAL A 537 -37.14 -7.16 17.46
C VAL A 537 -37.14 -8.06 16.22
N PRO A 538 -37.68 -9.30 16.28
CA PRO A 538 -37.71 -10.19 15.13
C PRO A 538 -38.44 -9.55 13.94
N VAL A 539 -37.85 -9.66 12.75
CA VAL A 539 -38.51 -9.27 11.50
C VAL A 539 -39.46 -10.40 11.06
N ASN A 540 -40.59 -10.04 10.47
CA ASN A 540 -41.51 -11.01 9.89
C ASN A 540 -40.81 -11.83 8.79
N PRO A 541 -40.77 -13.17 8.85
CA PRO A 541 -40.19 -14.02 7.81
C PRO A 541 -40.71 -13.73 6.40
N ALA A 542 -41.97 -13.32 6.25
CA ALA A 542 -42.56 -12.97 4.96
C ALA A 542 -41.92 -11.74 4.28
N THR A 543 -41.25 -10.88 5.06
CA THR A 543 -40.56 -9.68 4.58
C THR A 543 -39.04 -9.83 4.58
N TYR A 544 -38.51 -11.05 4.71
CA TYR A 544 -37.07 -11.28 4.60
C TYR A 544 -36.58 -10.86 3.20
N GLY A 545 -35.46 -10.14 3.18
CA GLY A 545 -34.94 -9.51 1.95
C GLY A 545 -35.41 -8.08 1.71
N GLN A 546 -36.29 -7.53 2.56
CA GLN A 546 -36.71 -6.12 2.47
C GLN A 546 -36.14 -5.30 3.63
N PHE A 547 -35.29 -4.32 3.31
CA PHE A 547 -34.57 -3.47 4.27
C PHE A 547 -34.94 -2.01 4.07
N TYR A 548 -35.09 -1.28 5.17
CA TYR A 548 -35.44 0.14 5.19
C TYR A 548 -34.26 0.98 5.65
N GLY A 549 -33.94 2.04 4.92
CA GLY A 549 -32.79 2.90 5.22
C GLY A 549 -32.88 3.65 6.55
N GLY A 550 -34.06 3.79 7.15
CA GLY A 550 -34.23 4.37 8.50
C GLY A 550 -34.01 3.39 9.65
N ASP A 551 -33.76 2.11 9.37
CA ASP A 551 -33.56 1.07 10.39
C ASP A 551 -32.13 0.52 10.38
N SER A 552 -31.76 -0.13 11.49
CA SER A 552 -30.57 -0.99 11.57
C SER A 552 -31.02 -2.43 11.83
N TYR A 553 -30.34 -3.40 11.22
CA TYR A 553 -30.70 -4.82 11.30
C TYR A 553 -29.50 -5.67 11.75
N ILE A 554 -29.80 -6.77 12.44
CA ILE A 554 -28.87 -7.84 12.74
C ILE A 554 -29.38 -9.11 12.07
N ILE A 555 -28.51 -9.82 11.36
CA ILE A 555 -28.84 -11.10 10.72
C ILE A 555 -27.86 -12.14 11.24
N LEU A 556 -28.38 -13.22 11.83
CA LEU A 556 -27.59 -14.41 12.14
C LEU A 556 -27.82 -15.43 11.03
N TYR A 557 -26.74 -15.89 10.39
CA TYR A 557 -26.76 -16.85 9.30
C TYR A 557 -25.82 -18.02 9.61
N ASN A 558 -26.29 -19.25 9.39
CA ASN A 558 -25.49 -20.46 9.53
C ASN A 558 -24.99 -20.89 8.14
N TYR A 559 -23.67 -20.83 7.92
CA TYR A 559 -23.09 -21.20 6.63
C TYR A 559 -22.50 -22.61 6.66
N ARG A 560 -22.46 -23.25 5.49
CA ARG A 560 -21.81 -24.55 5.29
C ARG A 560 -20.95 -24.56 4.04
N HIS A 561 -19.68 -24.91 4.20
CA HIS A 561 -18.74 -25.05 3.09
C HIS A 561 -17.89 -26.31 3.31
N GLY A 562 -18.04 -27.29 2.42
CA GLY A 562 -17.47 -28.63 2.59
C GLY A 562 -17.90 -29.28 3.91
N SER A 563 -16.92 -29.68 4.71
CA SER A 563 -17.12 -30.23 6.06
C SER A 563 -17.23 -29.16 7.15
N LYS A 564 -16.92 -27.88 6.85
CA LYS A 564 -16.95 -26.79 7.82
C LYS A 564 -18.34 -26.20 7.93
N GLN A 565 -18.70 -25.89 9.17
CA GLN A 565 -19.90 -25.12 9.51
C GLN A 565 -19.49 -23.93 10.37
N GLY A 566 -20.16 -22.80 10.17
CA GLY A 566 -19.93 -21.62 10.98
C GLY A 566 -21.11 -20.68 10.98
N LYS A 567 -20.95 -19.55 11.66
CA LYS A 567 -22.00 -18.53 11.79
C LYS A 567 -21.48 -17.18 11.34
N ILE A 568 -22.32 -16.41 10.67
CA ILE A 568 -22.08 -15.02 10.29
C ILE A 568 -23.13 -14.16 10.98
N ILE A 569 -22.69 -13.07 11.59
CA ILE A 569 -23.56 -12.01 12.09
C ILE A 569 -23.39 -10.80 11.18
N TYR A 570 -24.38 -10.49 10.34
CA TYR A 570 -24.42 -9.23 9.61
C TYR A 570 -25.02 -8.13 10.48
N THR A 571 -24.34 -6.99 10.58
CA THR A 571 -24.86 -5.74 11.11
C THR A 571 -25.10 -4.80 9.95
N TRP A 572 -26.34 -4.73 9.46
CA TRP A 572 -26.71 -3.83 8.37
C TRP A 572 -27.18 -2.49 8.93
N GLN A 573 -26.58 -1.39 8.48
CA GLN A 573 -26.84 -0.04 8.99
C GLN A 573 -27.43 0.82 7.87
N GLY A 574 -28.69 1.21 8.04
CA GLY A 574 -29.39 2.11 7.13
C GLY A 574 -28.79 3.52 7.13
N ALA A 575 -28.82 4.20 5.98
CA ALA A 575 -28.26 5.53 5.80
C ALA A 575 -28.98 6.61 6.62
N ASP A 576 -30.28 6.42 6.87
CA ASP A 576 -31.14 7.32 7.63
C ASP A 576 -31.44 6.79 9.05
N SER A 577 -30.82 5.68 9.45
CA SER A 577 -30.96 5.12 10.80
C SER A 577 -30.38 6.07 11.84
N THR A 578 -31.04 6.17 12.99
CA THR A 578 -30.60 7.12 14.02
C THR A 578 -29.26 6.69 14.62
N GLN A 579 -28.44 7.66 15.01
CA GLN A 579 -27.09 7.39 15.50
C GLN A 579 -27.09 6.49 16.76
N ASP A 580 -28.11 6.61 17.61
CA ASP A 580 -28.30 5.74 18.76
C ASP A 580 -28.54 4.29 18.35
N GLU A 581 -29.39 4.02 17.36
CA GLU A 581 -29.67 2.67 16.87
C GLU A 581 -28.51 2.06 16.07
N ILE A 582 -27.78 2.87 15.30
CA ILE A 582 -26.50 2.47 14.69
C ILE A 582 -25.50 2.04 15.77
N THR A 583 -25.47 2.75 16.90
CA THR A 583 -24.58 2.41 18.02
C THR A 583 -25.08 1.16 18.76
N THR A 584 -26.39 1.05 18.98
CA THR A 584 -27.02 -0.10 19.62
C THR A 584 -26.84 -1.37 18.77
N SER A 585 -27.01 -1.30 17.46
CA SER A 585 -26.82 -2.45 16.56
C SER A 585 -25.40 -3.02 16.63
N ALA A 586 -24.39 -2.14 16.65
CA ALA A 586 -23.00 -2.55 16.84
C ALA A 586 -22.78 -3.21 18.22
N PHE A 587 -23.35 -2.64 19.28
CA PHE A 587 -23.25 -3.22 20.62
C PHE A 587 -23.95 -4.59 20.73
N LEU A 588 -25.17 -4.70 20.22
CA LEU A 588 -25.95 -5.95 20.24
C LEU A 588 -25.34 -7.04 19.35
N THR A 589 -24.59 -6.66 18.31
CA THR A 589 -23.81 -7.60 17.49
C THR A 589 -22.70 -8.25 18.30
N VAL A 590 -21.91 -7.45 19.02
CA VAL A 590 -20.84 -7.96 19.90
C VAL A 590 -21.44 -8.84 21.00
N GLN A 591 -22.55 -8.40 21.61
CA GLN A 591 -23.23 -9.18 22.63
C GLN A 591 -23.76 -10.52 22.09
N LEU A 592 -24.26 -10.55 20.85
CA LEU A 592 -24.72 -11.79 20.21
C LEU A 592 -23.53 -12.72 19.91
N ASP A 593 -22.42 -12.20 19.42
CA ASP A 593 -21.19 -13.00 19.23
C ASP A 593 -20.72 -13.62 20.54
N GLU A 594 -20.63 -12.83 21.62
CA GLU A 594 -20.26 -13.32 22.96
C GLU A 594 -21.20 -14.42 23.46
N GLN A 595 -22.52 -14.30 23.22
CA GLN A 595 -23.50 -15.33 23.55
C GLN A 595 -23.33 -16.62 22.75
N LEU A 596 -22.78 -16.52 21.54
CA LEU A 596 -22.49 -17.65 20.66
C LEU A 596 -21.09 -18.23 20.87
N GLY A 597 -20.38 -17.82 21.93
CA GLY A 597 -19.03 -18.30 22.25
C GLY A 597 -17.90 -17.50 21.61
N GLY A 598 -18.21 -16.37 20.97
CA GLY A 598 -17.23 -15.48 20.35
C GLY A 598 -16.67 -15.99 19.02
N THR A 599 -17.29 -16.98 18.39
CA THR A 599 -16.77 -17.65 17.18
C THR A 599 -17.43 -17.18 15.89
N ALA A 600 -18.41 -16.27 15.95
CA ALA A 600 -19.15 -15.86 14.77
C ALA A 600 -18.39 -14.79 13.97
N VAL A 601 -18.39 -14.91 12.64
CA VAL A 601 -17.84 -13.88 11.74
C VAL A 601 -18.75 -12.65 11.80
N GLN A 602 -18.23 -11.50 12.22
CA GLN A 602 -19.04 -10.27 12.31
C GLN A 602 -18.84 -9.41 11.07
N LYS A 603 -19.90 -9.15 10.31
CA LYS A 603 -19.86 -8.36 9.07
C LYS A 603 -20.65 -7.06 9.24
N ARG A 604 -19.94 -5.94 9.36
CA ARG A 604 -20.59 -4.63 9.34
C ARG A 604 -20.80 -4.17 7.90
N VAL A 605 -22.06 -3.97 7.54
CA VAL A 605 -22.50 -3.56 6.21
C VAL A 605 -23.26 -2.24 6.32
N VAL A 606 -22.96 -1.30 5.42
CA VAL A 606 -23.67 -0.02 5.33
C VAL A 606 -24.50 -0.01 4.05
N GLN A 607 -25.69 0.59 4.11
CA GLN A 607 -26.61 0.72 2.98
C GLN A 607 -25.90 1.15 1.69
N GLY A 608 -26.13 0.38 0.62
CA GLY A 608 -25.59 0.57 -0.72
C GLY A 608 -24.28 -0.16 -1.00
N LYS A 609 -23.68 -0.81 0.00
CA LYS A 609 -22.42 -1.58 -0.09
C LYS A 609 -22.56 -3.03 0.39
N GLU A 610 -23.72 -3.61 0.17
CA GLU A 610 -24.02 -5.00 0.52
C GLU A 610 -23.10 -5.98 -0.24
N PRO A 611 -22.43 -6.91 0.45
CA PRO A 611 -21.57 -7.91 -0.17
C PRO A 611 -22.38 -8.97 -0.94
N PRO A 612 -21.79 -9.65 -1.94
CA PRO A 612 -22.46 -10.67 -2.76
C PRO A 612 -23.15 -11.76 -1.94
N HIS A 613 -22.50 -12.28 -0.89
CA HIS A 613 -23.11 -13.29 -0.04
C HIS A 613 -24.39 -12.80 0.64
N LEU A 614 -24.41 -11.59 1.21
CA LEU A 614 -25.62 -11.04 1.83
C LEU A 614 -26.77 -10.92 0.82
N MET A 615 -26.48 -10.62 -0.44
CA MET A 615 -27.50 -10.56 -1.49
C MET A 615 -28.07 -11.94 -1.83
N SER A 616 -27.34 -13.02 -1.53
CA SER A 616 -27.66 -14.38 -1.95
C SER A 616 -28.53 -15.13 -0.92
N ILE A 617 -28.62 -14.66 0.33
CA ILE A 617 -29.32 -15.39 1.40
C ILE A 617 -30.86 -15.35 1.33
N PHE A 618 -31.45 -14.83 0.26
CA PHE A 618 -32.90 -14.58 0.14
C PHE A 618 -33.58 -15.47 -0.89
N ASP A 619 -33.11 -16.71 -1.04
CA ASP A 619 -33.80 -17.78 -1.78
C ASP A 619 -34.05 -17.39 -3.26
N GLY A 620 -33.04 -16.78 -3.89
CA GLY A 620 -33.09 -16.30 -5.27
C GLY A 620 -33.84 -14.98 -5.48
N LYS A 621 -34.51 -14.45 -4.45
CA LYS A 621 -35.17 -13.14 -4.50
C LYS A 621 -34.14 -12.01 -4.36
N PRO A 622 -34.37 -10.84 -4.99
CA PRO A 622 -33.48 -9.70 -4.84
C PRO A 622 -33.51 -9.18 -3.40
N LEU A 623 -32.36 -8.74 -2.90
CA LEU A 623 -32.30 -7.89 -1.71
C LEU A 623 -32.86 -6.50 -2.06
N ILE A 624 -34.01 -6.14 -1.50
CA ILE A 624 -34.70 -4.87 -1.73
C ILE A 624 -34.36 -3.91 -0.60
N ILE A 625 -33.88 -2.72 -0.95
CA ILE A 625 -33.47 -1.68 -0.02
C ILE A 625 -34.22 -0.40 -0.34
N PHE A 626 -35.09 0.03 0.56
CA PHE A 626 -35.85 1.27 0.46
C PHE A 626 -35.05 2.46 1.01
N GLN A 627 -35.25 3.63 0.40
CA GLN A 627 -34.62 4.87 0.84
C GLN A 627 -35.41 5.41 2.03
N GLY A 628 -34.77 5.47 3.21
CA GLY A 628 -35.42 5.88 4.45
C GLY A 628 -36.54 4.94 4.90
N GLY A 629 -37.53 5.51 5.60
CA GLY A 629 -38.67 4.78 6.16
C GLY A 629 -38.30 3.79 7.27
N THR A 630 -39.30 3.07 7.78
CA THR A 630 -39.08 1.99 8.75
C THR A 630 -40.10 0.88 8.55
N SER A 631 -39.71 -0.35 8.85
CA SER A 631 -40.62 -1.50 8.88
C SER A 631 -41.34 -1.66 10.22
N ARG A 632 -41.15 -0.74 11.18
CA ARG A 632 -41.79 -0.75 12.51
C ARG A 632 -43.28 -0.59 12.43
N GLU A 633 -44.00 -1.33 13.26
CA GLU A 633 -45.42 -1.13 13.47
C GLU A 633 -45.70 0.29 13.99
N GLY A 634 -46.59 1.02 13.32
CA GLY A 634 -46.96 2.39 13.67
C GLY A 634 -45.96 3.46 13.26
N GLY A 635 -44.84 3.08 12.64
CA GLY A 635 -43.81 4.00 12.14
C GLY A 635 -43.78 4.15 10.62
N GLN A 636 -44.61 3.41 9.87
CA GLN A 636 -44.58 3.41 8.43
C GLN A 636 -44.97 4.76 7.84
N THR A 637 -44.17 5.26 6.90
CA THR A 637 -44.44 6.48 6.13
C THR A 637 -45.01 6.12 4.75
N SER A 638 -45.92 6.95 4.23
CA SER A 638 -46.40 6.81 2.86
C SER A 638 -45.24 6.85 1.86
N PRO A 639 -45.16 5.91 0.91
CA PRO A 639 -44.13 5.93 -0.12
C PRO A 639 -44.18 7.22 -0.95
N ALA A 640 -43.02 7.67 -1.44
CA ALA A 640 -42.96 8.78 -2.37
C ALA A 640 -43.78 8.45 -3.65
N PRO A 641 -44.42 9.46 -4.28
CA PRO A 641 -45.25 9.23 -5.47
C PRO A 641 -44.44 8.71 -6.66
N THR A 642 -43.19 9.17 -6.81
CA THR A 642 -42.25 8.71 -7.83
C THR A 642 -41.01 8.13 -7.16
N ARG A 643 -40.67 6.88 -7.49
CA ARG A 643 -39.58 6.11 -6.91
C ARG A 643 -38.76 5.46 -8.01
N LEU A 644 -37.44 5.54 -7.90
CA LEU A 644 -36.52 4.91 -8.84
C LEU A 644 -35.70 3.86 -8.08
N PHE A 645 -35.62 2.66 -8.63
CA PHE A 645 -34.80 1.57 -8.09
C PHE A 645 -33.73 1.18 -9.09
N GLN A 646 -32.50 1.06 -8.63
CA GLN A 646 -31.41 0.45 -9.38
C GLN A 646 -31.30 -1.03 -9.03
N VAL A 647 -31.46 -1.89 -10.03
CA VAL A 647 -31.36 -3.35 -9.91
C VAL A 647 -30.03 -3.81 -10.47
N ARG A 648 -29.25 -4.47 -9.62
CA ARG A 648 -27.86 -4.82 -9.89
C ARG A 648 -27.57 -6.27 -9.52
N SER A 649 -26.85 -6.96 -10.41
CA SER A 649 -26.31 -8.30 -10.16
C SER A 649 -24.91 -8.26 -9.56
N SER A 650 -24.61 -9.22 -8.68
CA SER A 650 -23.25 -9.60 -8.28
C SER A 650 -22.63 -10.58 -9.30
N THR A 651 -21.36 -10.92 -9.10
CA THR A 651 -20.68 -12.01 -9.82
C THR A 651 -21.30 -13.39 -9.52
N SER A 652 -21.95 -13.56 -8.36
CA SER A 652 -22.68 -14.78 -8.01
C SER A 652 -24.05 -14.91 -8.67
N GLY A 653 -24.49 -13.91 -9.45
CA GLY A 653 -25.81 -13.87 -10.05
C GLY A 653 -26.93 -13.37 -9.12
N ALA A 654 -26.66 -13.23 -7.81
CA ALA A 654 -27.60 -12.64 -6.86
C ALA A 654 -27.88 -11.17 -7.20
N THR A 655 -29.09 -10.71 -6.91
CA THR A 655 -29.53 -9.36 -7.28
C THR A 655 -29.89 -8.52 -6.06
N ARG A 656 -29.72 -7.21 -6.20
CA ARG A 656 -30.20 -6.22 -5.23
C ARG A 656 -30.90 -5.08 -5.95
N ALA A 657 -31.97 -4.59 -5.36
CA ALA A 657 -32.73 -3.43 -5.79
C ALA A 657 -32.58 -2.32 -4.74
N ILE A 658 -31.89 -1.24 -5.08
CA ILE A 658 -31.70 -0.10 -4.18
C ILE A 658 -32.53 1.07 -4.68
N GLU A 659 -33.38 1.60 -3.81
CA GLU A 659 -34.08 2.86 -4.05
C GLU A 659 -33.12 4.04 -4.03
N ILE A 660 -33.21 4.86 -5.06
CA ILE A 660 -32.38 6.04 -5.29
C ILE A 660 -33.25 7.22 -5.68
N SER A 661 -32.65 8.42 -5.66
CA SER A 661 -33.36 9.62 -6.09
C SER A 661 -33.79 9.51 -7.56
N PRO A 662 -35.05 9.85 -7.90
CA PRO A 662 -35.57 9.73 -9.26
C PRO A 662 -35.02 10.86 -10.15
N ALA A 663 -33.80 10.69 -10.65
CA ALA A 663 -33.11 11.65 -11.50
C ALA A 663 -32.37 10.97 -12.65
N ALA A 664 -32.42 11.54 -13.86
CA ALA A 664 -31.82 10.94 -15.05
C ALA A 664 -30.30 10.69 -14.93
N LYS A 665 -29.58 11.57 -14.20
CA LYS A 665 -28.12 11.43 -13.96
C LYS A 665 -27.71 10.18 -13.18
N GLU A 666 -28.66 9.55 -12.48
CA GLU A 666 -28.40 8.36 -11.67
C GLU A 666 -28.49 7.06 -12.48
N LEU A 667 -28.96 7.12 -13.74
CA LEU A 667 -29.01 5.97 -14.63
C LEU A 667 -27.60 5.43 -14.93
N ASN A 668 -27.56 4.14 -15.27
CA ASN A 668 -26.33 3.44 -15.59
C ASN A 668 -26.59 2.33 -16.60
N SER A 669 -25.94 2.39 -17.77
CA SER A 669 -26.13 1.41 -18.86
C SER A 669 -25.78 -0.03 -18.49
N ASN A 670 -25.09 -0.27 -17.36
CA ASN A 670 -24.72 -1.61 -16.90
C ASN A 670 -25.75 -2.30 -16.00
N ASP A 671 -26.86 -1.64 -15.70
CA ASP A 671 -27.83 -2.09 -14.70
C ASP A 671 -29.27 -1.97 -15.26
N VAL A 672 -30.23 -2.64 -14.62
CA VAL A 672 -31.66 -2.45 -14.87
C VAL A 672 -32.22 -1.45 -13.87
N PHE A 673 -33.18 -0.62 -14.26
CA PHE A 673 -33.85 0.31 -13.36
C PHE A 673 -35.36 0.11 -13.38
N VAL A 674 -35.99 0.24 -12.22
CA VAL A 674 -37.46 0.25 -12.09
C VAL A 674 -37.91 1.63 -11.65
N LEU A 675 -38.65 2.33 -12.50
CA LEU A 675 -39.22 3.64 -12.21
C LEU A 675 -40.72 3.47 -11.95
N LYS A 676 -41.18 3.67 -10.72
CA LYS A 676 -42.59 3.68 -10.35
C LYS A 676 -43.05 5.13 -10.21
N THR A 677 -44.03 5.54 -11.02
CA THR A 677 -44.75 6.81 -10.90
C THR A 677 -46.16 6.55 -10.35
N PRO A 678 -46.97 7.58 -10.04
CA PRO A 678 -48.36 7.38 -9.63
C PRO A 678 -49.21 6.67 -10.70
N THR A 679 -48.93 6.93 -11.98
CA THR A 679 -49.75 6.46 -13.11
C THR A 679 -49.21 5.21 -13.78
N THR A 680 -47.88 5.06 -13.86
CA THR A 680 -47.20 4.03 -14.66
C THR A 680 -45.95 3.50 -13.97
N ALA A 681 -45.52 2.29 -14.33
CA ALA A 681 -44.21 1.76 -13.95
C ALA A 681 -43.40 1.43 -15.22
N TYR A 682 -42.09 1.64 -15.16
CA TYR A 682 -41.15 1.34 -16.24
C TYR A 682 -40.06 0.41 -15.75
N VAL A 683 -39.64 -0.53 -16.60
CA VAL A 683 -38.38 -1.26 -16.47
C VAL A 683 -37.44 -0.76 -17.54
N TRP A 684 -36.52 0.13 -17.17
CA TRP A 684 -35.49 0.62 -18.07
C TRP A 684 -34.31 -0.36 -18.09
N VAL A 685 -33.93 -0.83 -19.27
CA VAL A 685 -32.88 -1.83 -19.48
C VAL A 685 -31.70 -1.17 -20.18
N GLY A 686 -30.60 -1.01 -19.44
CA GLY A 686 -29.33 -0.54 -19.99
C GLY A 686 -28.72 -1.53 -20.99
N GLN A 687 -27.92 -1.04 -21.93
CA GLN A 687 -27.28 -1.85 -22.98
C GLN A 687 -26.38 -2.96 -22.42
N GLY A 688 -25.74 -2.74 -21.28
CA GLY A 688 -24.87 -3.70 -20.58
C GLY A 688 -25.56 -4.49 -19.46
N ALA A 689 -26.89 -4.41 -19.35
CA ALA A 689 -27.65 -5.09 -18.32
C ALA A 689 -27.81 -6.60 -18.60
N SER A 690 -27.81 -7.42 -17.55
CA SER A 690 -27.94 -8.88 -17.67
C SER A 690 -29.39 -9.38 -17.55
N ASN A 691 -29.65 -10.62 -18.00
CA ASN A 691 -30.95 -11.26 -17.79
C ASN A 691 -31.25 -11.55 -16.30
N THR A 692 -30.21 -11.73 -15.48
CA THR A 692 -30.37 -11.84 -14.02
C THR A 692 -30.91 -10.54 -13.42
N GLU A 693 -30.43 -9.38 -13.87
CA GLU A 693 -30.92 -8.07 -13.41
C GLU A 693 -32.37 -7.81 -13.83
N LYS A 694 -32.76 -8.25 -15.04
CA LYS A 694 -34.17 -8.19 -15.48
C LYS A 694 -35.08 -9.05 -14.59
N SER A 695 -34.63 -10.25 -14.24
CA SER A 695 -35.38 -11.16 -13.37
C SER A 695 -35.55 -10.57 -11.97
N GLY A 696 -34.48 -9.97 -11.41
CA GLY A 696 -34.56 -9.24 -10.14
C GLY A 696 -35.49 -8.02 -10.19
N ALA A 697 -35.55 -7.31 -11.32
CA ALA A 697 -36.47 -6.19 -11.51
C ALA A 697 -37.93 -6.65 -11.56
N GLN A 698 -38.21 -7.80 -12.15
CA GLN A 698 -39.56 -8.37 -12.16
C GLN A 698 -40.01 -8.80 -10.76
N GLU A 699 -39.12 -9.40 -9.96
CA GLU A 699 -39.46 -9.78 -8.58
C GLU A 699 -39.68 -8.54 -7.70
N LEU A 700 -38.92 -7.46 -7.92
CA LEU A 700 -39.20 -6.16 -7.29
C LEU A 700 -40.60 -5.64 -7.64
N LEU A 701 -41.02 -5.74 -8.90
CA LEU A 701 -42.36 -5.31 -9.33
C LEU A 701 -43.48 -6.11 -8.66
N ASN A 702 -43.27 -7.42 -8.45
CA ASN A 702 -44.20 -8.26 -7.71
C ASN A 702 -44.36 -7.75 -6.27
N VAL A 703 -43.26 -7.37 -5.61
CA VAL A 703 -43.29 -6.79 -4.26
C VAL A 703 -43.95 -5.40 -4.24
N LEU A 704 -43.74 -4.59 -5.28
CA LEU A 704 -44.37 -3.27 -5.42
C LEU A 704 -45.84 -3.33 -5.87
N GLY A 705 -46.35 -4.51 -6.25
CA GLY A 705 -47.70 -4.69 -6.77
C GLY A 705 -47.96 -3.92 -8.07
N ALA A 706 -46.96 -3.81 -8.95
CA ALA A 706 -47.04 -3.01 -10.17
C ALA A 706 -46.76 -3.82 -11.43
N GLN A 707 -47.47 -3.53 -12.52
CA GLN A 707 -47.08 -3.96 -13.87
C GLN A 707 -46.33 -2.82 -14.55
N ALA A 708 -45.25 -3.16 -15.26
CA ALA A 708 -44.35 -2.17 -15.85
C ALA A 708 -44.15 -2.40 -17.34
N THR A 709 -43.98 -1.29 -18.06
CA THR A 709 -43.59 -1.29 -19.47
C THR A 709 -42.08 -1.36 -19.57
N GLN A 710 -41.55 -2.33 -20.32
CA GLN A 710 -40.12 -2.42 -20.57
C GLN A 710 -39.68 -1.36 -21.58
N VAL A 711 -38.58 -0.67 -21.26
CA VAL A 711 -37.99 0.40 -22.06
C VAL A 711 -36.51 0.08 -22.26
N ALA A 712 -36.05 0.03 -23.50
CA ALA A 712 -34.62 -0.14 -23.80
C ALA A 712 -33.89 1.22 -23.79
N GLU A 713 -32.64 1.22 -23.36
CA GLU A 713 -31.77 2.40 -23.44
C GLU A 713 -31.71 2.96 -24.87
N GLY A 714 -31.93 4.28 -25.00
CA GLY A 714 -32.01 5.00 -26.27
C GLY A 714 -33.39 4.98 -26.93
N ARG A 715 -34.37 4.26 -26.38
CA ARG A 715 -35.77 4.21 -26.86
C ARG A 715 -36.75 4.69 -25.79
N GLU A 716 -36.31 5.57 -24.91
CA GLU A 716 -37.12 6.05 -23.80
C GLU A 716 -38.20 7.05 -24.26
N PRO A 717 -39.46 6.86 -23.84
CA PRO A 717 -40.54 7.80 -24.15
C PRO A 717 -40.35 9.13 -23.38
N GLU A 718 -40.98 10.21 -23.84
CA GLU A 718 -40.80 11.53 -23.23
C GLU A 718 -41.30 11.57 -21.77
N ASN A 719 -42.41 10.91 -21.48
CA ASN A 719 -42.98 10.81 -20.14
C ASN A 719 -42.05 10.12 -19.13
N PHE A 720 -41.16 9.21 -19.58
CA PHE A 720 -40.12 8.61 -18.74
C PHE A 720 -39.10 9.67 -18.32
N TRP A 721 -38.66 10.53 -19.24
CA TRP A 721 -37.71 11.59 -18.94
C TRP A 721 -38.33 12.69 -18.08
N GLU A 722 -39.58 13.06 -18.34
CA GLU A 722 -40.31 14.03 -17.50
C GLU A 722 -40.39 13.56 -16.04
N ALA A 723 -40.69 12.27 -15.81
CA ALA A 723 -40.73 11.68 -14.48
C ALA A 723 -39.37 11.68 -13.74
N LEU A 724 -38.26 11.84 -14.46
CA LEU A 724 -36.89 11.92 -13.93
C LEU A 724 -36.33 13.35 -13.88
N GLY A 725 -37.16 14.36 -14.13
CA GLY A 725 -36.74 15.77 -14.14
C GLY A 725 -36.00 16.20 -15.40
N GLY A 726 -36.26 15.53 -16.53
CA GLY A 726 -35.65 15.80 -17.83
C GLY A 726 -34.45 14.91 -18.16
N ARG A 727 -33.85 15.15 -19.33
CA ARG A 727 -32.65 14.42 -19.79
C ARG A 727 -31.39 14.98 -19.16
N ALA A 728 -30.49 14.10 -18.74
CA ALA A 728 -29.17 14.45 -18.24
C ALA A 728 -28.14 13.41 -18.69
N ALA A 729 -26.86 13.78 -18.70
CA ALA A 729 -25.79 12.81 -18.92
C ALA A 729 -25.72 11.83 -17.74
N TYR A 730 -25.57 10.54 -18.06
CA TYR A 730 -25.49 9.45 -17.10
C TYR A 730 -24.36 8.47 -17.47
N ARG A 731 -24.12 7.46 -16.64
CA ARG A 731 -22.93 6.60 -16.79
C ARG A 731 -23.16 5.46 -17.79
N THR A 732 -22.34 5.41 -18.84
CA THR A 732 -22.44 4.36 -19.89
C THR A 732 -21.25 3.40 -19.96
N SER A 733 -20.25 3.57 -19.09
CA SER A 733 -18.98 2.82 -19.19
C SER A 733 -19.11 1.35 -18.79
N PRO A 734 -18.61 0.38 -19.58
CA PRO A 734 -18.68 -1.04 -19.25
C PRO A 734 -17.96 -1.39 -17.94
N ARG A 735 -18.51 -2.35 -17.20
CA ARG A 735 -17.95 -2.83 -15.93
C ARG A 735 -16.71 -3.71 -16.12
N LEU A 736 -15.75 -3.56 -15.20
CA LEU A 736 -14.61 -4.46 -14.98
C LEU A 736 -15.02 -5.66 -14.09
N LYS A 737 -16.04 -6.44 -14.44
CA LYS A 737 -16.49 -7.57 -13.59
C LYS A 737 -15.37 -8.61 -13.37
N ASP A 738 -14.58 -8.91 -14.40
CA ASP A 738 -13.55 -9.97 -14.36
C ASP A 738 -12.11 -9.46 -14.16
N LYS A 739 -11.89 -8.14 -14.22
CA LYS A 739 -10.55 -7.52 -14.13
C LYS A 739 -10.27 -6.87 -12.78
N LYS A 740 -11.13 -7.12 -11.81
CA LYS A 740 -11.11 -6.42 -10.52
C LYS A 740 -9.90 -6.79 -9.66
N MET A 741 -9.63 -8.09 -9.52
CA MET A 741 -8.47 -8.60 -8.78
C MET A 741 -7.16 -8.09 -9.39
N ASP A 742 -7.14 -7.95 -10.70
CA ASP A 742 -6.00 -7.44 -11.46
C ASP A 742 -5.80 -5.92 -11.23
N ALA A 743 -6.87 -5.13 -11.23
CA ALA A 743 -6.81 -3.68 -10.98
C ALA A 743 -6.60 -3.33 -9.49
N HIS A 744 -7.10 -4.17 -8.59
CA HIS A 744 -7.10 -3.98 -7.14
C HIS A 744 -6.74 -5.31 -6.45
N PRO A 745 -5.45 -5.70 -6.45
CA PRO A 745 -5.00 -6.94 -5.82
C PRO A 745 -5.24 -6.91 -4.31
N PRO A 746 -5.55 -8.07 -3.68
CA PRO A 746 -5.63 -8.16 -2.22
C PRO A 746 -4.30 -7.81 -1.56
N ARG A 747 -4.37 -7.11 -0.43
CA ARG A 747 -3.19 -6.66 0.33
C ARG A 747 -3.37 -6.96 1.81
N LEU A 748 -2.36 -7.57 2.41
CA LEU A 748 -2.32 -7.87 3.85
C LEU A 748 -1.51 -6.80 4.57
N PHE A 749 -2.04 -6.34 5.70
CA PHE A 749 -1.39 -5.38 6.57
C PHE A 749 -1.47 -5.85 8.00
N ALA A 750 -0.50 -5.45 8.80
CA ALA A 750 -0.58 -5.56 10.24
C ALA A 750 -0.89 -4.21 10.88
N CYS A 751 -1.70 -4.25 11.92
CA CYS A 751 -2.06 -3.09 12.73
C CYS A 751 -1.40 -3.16 14.09
N SER A 752 -0.80 -2.05 14.53
CA SER A 752 -0.38 -1.92 15.92
C SER A 752 -0.79 -0.57 16.52
N ASN A 753 -1.12 -0.57 17.81
CA ASN A 753 -1.31 0.64 18.60
C ASN A 753 -0.36 0.70 19.82
N LYS A 754 0.71 -0.11 19.83
CA LYS A 754 1.65 -0.25 20.96
C LYS A 754 2.34 1.07 21.37
N SER A 755 2.50 2.01 20.43
CA SER A 755 3.08 3.34 20.68
C SER A 755 2.05 4.41 21.12
N GLY A 756 0.78 4.03 21.27
CA GLY A 756 -0.34 4.97 21.47
C GLY A 756 -0.74 5.73 20.19
N ARG A 757 -0.14 5.36 19.06
CA ARG A 757 -0.48 5.81 17.72
C ARG A 757 -0.69 4.60 16.82
N PHE A 758 -1.84 4.60 16.13
CA PHE A 758 -2.16 3.59 15.13
C PHE A 758 -1.16 3.60 13.97
N THR A 759 -0.44 2.49 13.79
CA THR A 759 0.46 2.22 12.67
C THR A 759 -0.06 1.03 11.87
N ILE A 760 0.18 1.08 10.56
CA ILE A 760 -0.20 0.03 9.61
C ILE A 760 1.01 -0.25 8.74
N GLU A 761 1.44 -1.50 8.73
CA GLU A 761 2.59 -1.99 7.98
C GLU A 761 2.11 -3.06 6.99
N GLU A 762 2.47 -2.93 5.71
CA GLU A 762 2.12 -3.93 4.70
C GLU A 762 2.98 -5.19 4.88
N VAL A 763 2.35 -6.36 4.77
CA VAL A 763 3.07 -7.64 4.71
C VAL A 763 3.37 -7.94 3.23
N PRO A 764 4.64 -7.93 2.82
CA PRO A 764 5.01 -8.14 1.42
C PRO A 764 4.97 -9.63 1.04
N GLY A 765 4.95 -9.91 -0.26
CA GLY A 765 5.02 -11.28 -0.77
C GLY A 765 3.65 -11.93 -0.99
N GLU A 766 3.68 -13.21 -1.39
CA GLU A 766 2.48 -14.07 -1.44
C GLU A 766 1.83 -14.18 -0.06
N LEU A 767 0.50 -14.25 -0.03
CA LEU A 767 -0.25 -14.35 1.22
C LEU A 767 -0.15 -15.80 1.74
N THR A 768 0.52 -15.98 2.88
CA THR A 768 0.68 -17.30 3.52
C THR A 768 0.10 -17.30 4.94
N GLN A 769 -0.34 -18.45 5.43
CA GLN A 769 -0.90 -18.56 6.79
C GLN A 769 0.14 -18.21 7.86
N ASP A 770 1.42 -18.46 7.58
CA ASP A 770 2.57 -18.06 8.41
C ASP A 770 2.65 -16.54 8.67
N ASP A 771 2.07 -15.71 7.79
CA ASP A 771 2.08 -14.26 7.94
C ASP A 771 1.06 -13.75 9.00
N LEU A 772 0.15 -14.63 9.47
CA LEU A 772 -0.87 -14.31 10.48
C LEU A 772 -0.35 -14.52 11.91
N ALA A 773 0.33 -13.50 12.44
CA ALA A 773 0.89 -13.53 13.79
C ALA A 773 -0.22 -13.59 14.87
N THR A 774 -0.19 -14.62 15.73
CA THR A 774 -1.25 -14.89 16.72
C THR A 774 -1.38 -13.81 17.79
N ASP A 775 -0.35 -12.99 17.96
CA ASP A 775 -0.27 -11.87 18.89
C ASP A 775 -0.63 -10.51 18.27
N ASP A 776 -1.20 -10.50 17.04
CA ASP A 776 -1.54 -9.27 16.31
C ASP A 776 -2.98 -9.22 15.78
N VAL A 777 -3.36 -8.01 15.34
CA VAL A 777 -4.52 -7.77 14.48
C VAL A 777 -4.04 -7.48 13.06
N MET A 778 -4.54 -8.25 12.10
CA MET A 778 -4.19 -8.14 10.68
C MET A 778 -5.38 -7.58 9.88
N LEU A 779 -5.11 -6.80 8.84
CA LEU A 779 -6.09 -6.33 7.87
C LEU A 779 -5.82 -6.95 6.50
N LEU A 780 -6.79 -7.67 5.94
CA LEU A 780 -6.74 -8.11 4.54
C LEU A 780 -7.73 -7.27 3.74
N ASP A 781 -7.21 -6.34 2.93
CA ASP A 781 -8.02 -5.50 2.04
C ASP A 781 -8.16 -6.16 0.67
N THR A 782 -9.39 -6.49 0.30
CA THR A 782 -9.75 -7.14 -0.98
C THR A 782 -10.43 -6.18 -1.94
N TRP A 783 -10.31 -4.87 -1.69
CA TRP A 783 -11.03 -3.77 -2.35
C TRP A 783 -12.54 -3.71 -2.03
N ASP A 784 -13.24 -4.85 -2.11
CA ASP A 784 -14.67 -4.93 -1.79
C ASP A 784 -14.98 -4.83 -0.32
N GLN A 785 -14.13 -5.42 0.49
CA GLN A 785 -14.25 -5.46 1.93
C GLN A 785 -12.86 -5.48 2.55
N VAL A 786 -12.79 -5.01 3.78
CA VAL A 786 -11.60 -5.11 4.62
C VAL A 786 -11.88 -6.16 5.69
N PHE A 787 -11.17 -7.27 5.61
CA PHE A 787 -11.16 -8.26 6.67
C PHE A 787 -10.27 -7.79 7.82
N VAL A 788 -10.69 -8.05 9.04
CA VAL A 788 -9.96 -7.76 10.27
C VAL A 788 -9.78 -9.08 10.99
N TRP A 789 -8.61 -9.67 10.86
CA TRP A 789 -8.27 -10.93 11.51
C TRP A 789 -7.65 -10.63 12.86
N VAL A 790 -8.20 -11.23 13.92
CA VAL A 790 -7.78 -11.02 15.30
C VAL A 790 -7.11 -12.28 15.82
N GLY A 791 -5.81 -12.18 16.08
CA GLY A 791 -5.02 -13.24 16.69
C GLY A 791 -5.49 -13.55 18.12
N LYS A 792 -5.38 -14.82 18.50
CA LYS A 792 -5.81 -15.34 19.81
C LYS A 792 -5.09 -14.64 20.95
N ASP A 793 -3.79 -14.41 20.77
CA ASP A 793 -2.87 -13.85 21.75
C ASP A 793 -2.71 -12.32 21.62
N ALA A 794 -3.46 -11.69 20.70
CA ALA A 794 -3.41 -10.25 20.49
C ALA A 794 -3.79 -9.46 21.76
N HIS A 795 -3.22 -8.26 21.91
CA HIS A 795 -3.47 -7.45 23.10
C HIS A 795 -4.94 -6.99 23.16
N GLU A 796 -5.56 -7.04 24.34
CA GLU A 796 -7.00 -6.76 24.50
C GLU A 796 -7.40 -5.37 23.98
N GLU A 797 -6.54 -4.36 24.16
CA GLU A 797 -6.76 -3.02 23.60
C GLU A 797 -6.84 -3.06 22.06
N GLU A 798 -5.97 -3.81 21.39
CA GLU A 798 -5.96 -3.97 19.93
C GLU A 798 -7.18 -4.76 19.44
N LYS A 799 -7.59 -5.81 20.18
CA LYS A 799 -8.83 -6.55 19.89
C LYS A 799 -10.04 -5.63 19.91
N THR A 800 -10.17 -4.79 20.94
CA THR A 800 -11.31 -3.87 21.08
C THR A 800 -11.30 -2.71 20.08
N GLU A 801 -10.13 -2.25 19.65
CA GLU A 801 -10.00 -1.13 18.70
C GLU A 801 -9.93 -1.60 17.23
N SER A 802 -9.82 -2.90 16.96
CA SER A 802 -9.66 -3.52 15.64
C SER A 802 -10.64 -2.99 14.55
N GLN A 803 -11.93 -2.86 14.86
CA GLN A 803 -12.90 -2.31 13.92
C GLN A 803 -12.70 -0.80 13.66
N THR A 804 -12.26 -0.05 14.66
CA THR A 804 -11.96 1.39 14.52
C THR A 804 -10.69 1.57 13.68
N SER A 805 -9.70 0.70 13.89
CA SER A 805 -8.48 0.60 13.10
C SER A 805 -8.77 0.37 11.61
N ALA A 806 -9.66 -0.58 11.29
CA ALA A 806 -10.08 -0.84 9.90
C ALA A 806 -10.83 0.35 9.27
N ARG A 807 -11.67 1.07 10.03
CA ARG A 807 -12.31 2.30 9.52
C ARG A 807 -11.28 3.38 9.24
N ARG A 808 -10.33 3.57 10.16
CA ARG A 808 -9.26 4.55 10.00
C ARG A 808 -8.39 4.23 8.79
N TYR A 809 -8.08 2.95 8.56
CA TYR A 809 -7.41 2.48 7.36
C TYR A 809 -8.12 2.96 6.08
N ILE A 810 -9.42 2.66 5.93
CA ILE A 810 -10.25 3.09 4.79
C ILE A 810 -10.27 4.62 4.65
N GLU A 811 -10.40 5.35 5.76
CA GLU A 811 -10.43 6.83 5.75
C GLU A 811 -9.09 7.47 5.37
N THR A 812 -7.98 6.78 5.64
CA THR A 812 -6.62 7.23 5.31
C THR A 812 -6.11 6.73 3.97
N ASP A 813 -6.86 5.86 3.29
CA ASP A 813 -6.48 5.26 2.01
C ASP A 813 -6.33 6.36 0.91
N PRO A 814 -5.18 6.42 0.21
CA PRO A 814 -4.92 7.43 -0.83
C PRO A 814 -5.90 7.36 -2.02
N ALA A 815 -6.55 6.22 -2.23
CA ALA A 815 -7.57 6.04 -3.25
C ALA A 815 -8.89 6.75 -2.93
N ASN A 816 -8.99 7.37 -1.74
CA ASN A 816 -10.20 8.01 -1.22
C ASN A 816 -11.40 7.06 -1.30
N ARG A 817 -11.21 5.87 -0.74
CA ARG A 817 -12.16 4.75 -0.72
C ARG A 817 -13.52 5.17 -0.15
N ASP A 818 -14.56 4.47 -0.57
CA ASP A 818 -15.90 4.68 0.00
C ASP A 818 -15.89 4.32 1.49
N ARG A 819 -16.25 5.27 2.36
CA ARG A 819 -16.31 5.07 3.83
C ARG A 819 -17.32 4.00 4.25
N ARG A 820 -18.21 3.60 3.33
CA ARG A 820 -19.21 2.55 3.50
C ARG A 820 -18.68 1.16 3.16
N THR A 821 -17.41 1.03 2.76
CA THR A 821 -16.78 -0.27 2.48
C THR A 821 -16.99 -1.23 3.66
N PRO A 822 -17.54 -2.44 3.44
CA PRO A 822 -17.78 -3.44 4.46
C PRO A 822 -16.52 -3.80 5.23
N ILE A 823 -16.70 -4.02 6.54
CA ILE A 823 -15.62 -4.48 7.43
C ILE A 823 -16.06 -5.81 8.04
N THR A 824 -15.23 -6.84 7.86
CA THR A 824 -15.51 -8.21 8.27
C THR A 824 -14.51 -8.62 9.35
N LEU A 825 -14.97 -8.75 10.61
CA LEU A 825 -14.15 -9.20 11.74
C LEU A 825 -14.13 -10.72 11.80
N ILE A 826 -12.92 -11.28 11.90
CA ILE A 826 -12.63 -12.71 11.95
C ILE A 826 -11.71 -12.98 13.14
N ARG A 827 -11.87 -14.13 13.80
CA ARG A 827 -10.98 -14.58 14.86
C ARG A 827 -10.17 -15.79 14.40
N GLN A 828 -8.95 -15.90 14.94
CA GLN A 828 -8.08 -17.05 14.71
C GLN A 828 -8.79 -18.38 14.94
N GLY A 829 -8.69 -19.30 13.98
CA GLY A 829 -9.26 -20.65 14.02
C GLY A 829 -10.73 -20.74 13.59
N PHE A 830 -11.36 -19.63 13.24
CA PHE A 830 -12.75 -19.54 12.79
C PHE A 830 -12.88 -18.76 11.47
N GLU A 831 -11.84 -18.83 10.64
CA GLU A 831 -11.77 -18.12 9.37
C GLU A 831 -12.77 -18.66 8.35
N PRO A 832 -13.57 -17.79 7.69
CA PRO A 832 -14.48 -18.24 6.64
C PRO A 832 -13.73 -18.65 5.37
N PRO A 833 -14.34 -19.44 4.48
CA PRO A 833 -13.79 -19.80 3.17
C PRO A 833 -13.39 -18.57 2.34
N THR A 834 -14.13 -17.47 2.47
CA THR A 834 -13.88 -16.20 1.76
C THR A 834 -12.60 -15.47 2.21
N PHE A 835 -12.03 -15.86 3.35
CA PHE A 835 -10.76 -15.38 3.84
C PHE A 835 -9.65 -16.39 3.55
N THR A 836 -9.84 -17.65 3.93
CA THR A 836 -8.83 -18.72 3.80
C THR A 836 -8.44 -18.96 2.34
N GLY A 837 -9.36 -18.83 1.39
CA GLY A 837 -9.07 -19.01 -0.04
C GLY A 837 -8.11 -18.00 -0.67
N TRP A 838 -7.75 -16.91 0.04
CA TRP A 838 -6.70 -15.98 -0.38
C TRP A 838 -5.29 -16.45 -0.03
N PHE A 839 -5.17 -17.45 0.85
CA PHE A 839 -3.92 -18.01 1.31
C PHE A 839 -3.72 -19.38 0.65
N LEU A 840 -2.70 -19.48 -0.21
CA LEU A 840 -2.37 -20.75 -0.85
C LEU A 840 -1.77 -21.71 0.18
N GLY A 841 -2.25 -22.96 0.21
CA GLY A 841 -1.77 -23.98 1.15
C GLY A 841 -2.26 -23.81 2.58
N TRP A 842 -3.46 -23.26 2.79
CA TRP A 842 -4.06 -23.15 4.13
C TRP A 842 -4.24 -24.51 4.81
N GLU A 843 -3.76 -24.63 6.05
CA GLU A 843 -3.89 -25.80 6.92
C GLU A 843 -4.79 -25.48 8.13
N ASP A 844 -5.86 -26.27 8.31
CA ASP A 844 -6.82 -26.03 9.41
C ASP A 844 -6.28 -26.38 10.78
N ASP A 845 -5.36 -27.33 10.83
CA ASP A 845 -4.66 -27.79 12.02
C ASP A 845 -3.32 -27.07 12.25
N TYR A 846 -3.02 -26.01 11.47
CA TYR A 846 -1.78 -25.26 11.58
C TYR A 846 -1.48 -24.78 13.01
N TRP A 847 -2.49 -24.31 13.74
CA TRP A 847 -2.32 -23.83 15.13
C TRP A 847 -2.59 -24.90 16.20
N ASN A 848 -2.80 -26.17 15.84
CA ASN A 848 -2.93 -27.26 16.82
C ASN A 848 -1.60 -27.54 17.52
N VAL A 849 -0.50 -27.41 16.79
CA VAL A 849 0.88 -27.40 17.31
C VAL A 849 1.43 -26.00 17.12
N ASP A 850 2.11 -25.49 18.14
CA ASP A 850 2.75 -24.18 18.10
C ASP A 850 3.71 -24.08 16.88
N PRO A 851 3.54 -23.09 15.96
CA PRO A 851 4.41 -22.95 14.80
C PRO A 851 5.91 -22.84 15.12
N LEU A 852 6.28 -22.23 16.25
CA LEU A 852 7.67 -22.15 16.67
C LEU A 852 8.16 -23.53 17.12
N GLU A 853 7.38 -24.26 17.92
CA GLU A 853 7.75 -25.63 18.32
C GLU A 853 7.88 -26.56 17.12
N ARG A 854 6.96 -26.45 16.14
CA ARG A 854 7.03 -27.20 14.88
C ARG A 854 8.32 -26.90 14.13
N ALA A 855 8.65 -25.62 13.96
CA ALA A 855 9.88 -25.20 13.28
C ALA A 855 11.14 -25.66 14.03
N LEU A 856 11.15 -25.61 15.36
CA LEU A 856 12.26 -26.10 16.18
C LEU A 856 12.42 -27.63 16.09
N ALA A 857 11.31 -28.38 16.01
CA ALA A 857 11.35 -29.83 15.84
C ALA A 857 11.99 -30.24 14.50
N GLU A 858 11.76 -29.49 13.42
CA GLU A 858 12.42 -29.71 12.13
C GLU A 858 13.94 -29.49 12.15
N LEU A 859 14.45 -28.72 13.11
CA LEU A 859 15.89 -28.49 13.29
C LEU A 859 16.56 -29.54 14.19
N ALA A 860 15.77 -30.30 14.96
CA ALA A 860 16.27 -31.32 15.87
C ALA A 860 16.58 -32.66 15.17
N VAL A 861 16.27 -32.77 13.87
CA VAL A 861 16.63 -33.87 12.96
C VAL A 861 17.90 -33.50 12.21
#